data_AF-A0A926CJG8-F1
#
_entry.id   AF-A0A926CJG8-F1
#
_cell.length_a   1.000
_cell.length_b   1.000
_cell.length_c   1.000
_cell.angle_alpha   90.00
_cell.angle_beta   90.00
_cell.angle_gamma   90.00
#
_symmetry.space_group_name_H-M   'P 1'
#
loop_
_entity.id
_entity.type
_entity.pdbx_description
1 polymer ?
#
loop_
_entity_poly.entity_id
_entity_poly.type
_entity_poly.pdbx_seq_one_letter_code
_entity_poly.pdbx_strand_id
1 'polypeptide(L)'
;MTRKAVETLLVLVEHPGQVLTKEEIMKAVWTDRVVDEANLAQNIAVIRKTLSAAKGTPPYIETFPGRGYRIEGPVSSEHNGFPSTGVSVSALPPIPLPLAEHEVVPGGVSPAPDRRAHLALAAALIVTLIGSSVYVLLKPAAWREAALRVVPATRLAGAEYQPAINRDATALAFLWAENGSDAPSVWVSVPGEVSPRPVSKTIAHHSSPAWSPNGDRLAFLRIGQAGTELMIATLADGSERRVAALSPPDYGFDNSMLTWSPDGGTLVISHSETPGKSPGLWLVSAESGMVSGLTRPGVADLGDVEPRFSPDGQQIAFLRIMNRSHQELFAIPSRGGRPVRLTNSRKRISGYDWLPNGELVVASNHGGEFRLWRLDPRLPGEMRATGIYSEFPIQLAIARTGSSLVYSALHQDRNIWRYDLKKGEWKRVIATTAQDASPVYSPSGDSICFRSDRSGEEQLWISGGQGENPVQLTKGNVRPSVGRWSPDGQSVVFNNSQTAEIFIAQQSGSEWHVRSAGIRGIHPVFSADGKFIYAGGSSVIRFPAEGGAPVTLLQFRGEALATSRDGQYLYLVREPNDTRLWRVVLRSGALEPVLEGIVPGCSSCWALSGTGLYYLGTDKHSFDTQAVYFRDLDGETSDREVVKYPEPLWPQGSGPFSVSPDGRFLLSVRVGPSNSDVMSVAGFQ
;
A
#
# COMPACT_ATOMS: atom_id res chain seq x y z
N MET A 1 -16.32 -9.00 3.63
CA MET A 1 -15.57 -10.01 2.84
C MET A 1 -14.99 -9.32 1.62
N THR A 2 -13.82 -9.75 1.14
CA THR A 2 -13.27 -9.24 -0.14
C THR A 2 -14.16 -9.69 -1.30
N ARG A 3 -14.08 -9.00 -2.45
CA ARG A 3 -14.81 -9.40 -3.66
C ARG A 3 -14.52 -10.86 -4.04
N LYS A 4 -13.25 -11.28 -3.96
CA LYS A 4 -12.83 -12.65 -4.28
C LYS A 4 -13.25 -13.69 -3.24
N ALA A 5 -13.33 -13.33 -1.96
CA ALA A 5 -13.96 -14.19 -0.97
C ALA A 5 -15.46 -14.36 -1.22
N VAL A 6 -16.16 -13.32 -1.70
CA VAL A 6 -17.57 -13.41 -2.10
C VAL A 6 -17.73 -14.30 -3.34
N GLU A 7 -16.93 -14.08 -4.38
CA GLU A 7 -16.96 -14.92 -5.60
C GLU A 7 -16.61 -16.39 -5.30
N THR A 8 -15.65 -16.63 -4.41
CA THR A 8 -15.29 -17.98 -3.92
C THR A 8 -16.46 -18.61 -3.15
N LEU A 9 -17.13 -17.84 -2.30
CA LEU A 9 -18.32 -18.31 -1.58
C LEU A 9 -19.45 -18.62 -2.56
N LEU A 10 -19.68 -17.79 -3.59
CA LEU A 10 -20.70 -18.04 -4.62
C LEU A 10 -20.43 -19.36 -5.34
N VAL A 11 -19.20 -19.60 -5.80
CA VAL A 11 -18.83 -20.87 -6.43
C VAL A 11 -19.08 -22.06 -5.50
N LEU A 12 -18.75 -21.95 -4.21
CA LEU A 12 -19.04 -23.04 -3.26
C LEU A 12 -20.55 -23.23 -3.04
N VAL A 13 -21.32 -22.13 -2.92
CA VAL A 13 -22.77 -22.13 -2.68
C VAL A 13 -23.56 -22.64 -3.90
N GLU A 14 -23.06 -22.42 -5.12
CA GLU A 14 -23.59 -22.99 -6.36
C GLU A 14 -23.41 -24.51 -6.45
N HIS A 15 -22.46 -25.07 -5.69
CA HIS A 15 -22.13 -26.49 -5.62
C HIS A 15 -22.29 -27.06 -4.19
N PRO A 16 -23.47 -26.95 -3.55
CA PRO A 16 -23.65 -27.32 -2.15
C PRO A 16 -23.44 -28.83 -1.94
N GLY A 17 -22.72 -29.20 -0.88
CA GLY A 17 -22.41 -30.60 -0.56
C GLY A 17 -21.39 -31.29 -1.48
N GLN A 18 -20.92 -30.63 -2.54
CA GLN A 18 -19.90 -31.15 -3.45
C GLN A 18 -18.49 -30.71 -3.02
N VAL A 19 -17.51 -31.60 -3.17
CA VAL A 19 -16.09 -31.27 -2.96
C VAL A 19 -15.54 -30.71 -4.26
N LEU A 20 -15.34 -29.40 -4.32
CA LEU A 20 -14.66 -28.75 -5.43
C LEU A 20 -13.14 -28.80 -5.21
N THR A 21 -12.39 -29.16 -6.24
CA THR A 21 -10.93 -29.15 -6.18
C THR A 21 -10.38 -27.72 -6.13
N LYS A 22 -9.17 -27.54 -5.60
CA LYS A 22 -8.53 -26.22 -5.57
C LYS A 22 -8.42 -25.61 -6.97
N GLU A 23 -8.05 -26.40 -7.98
CA GLU A 23 -7.94 -25.94 -9.37
C GLU A 23 -9.28 -25.53 -9.96
N GLU A 24 -10.36 -26.28 -9.70
CA GLU A 24 -11.71 -25.93 -10.16
C GLU A 24 -12.19 -24.62 -9.56
N ILE A 25 -12.02 -24.43 -8.25
CA ILE A 25 -12.38 -23.17 -7.59
C ILE A 25 -11.51 -22.04 -8.13
N MET A 26 -10.20 -22.27 -8.29
CA MET A 26 -9.30 -21.24 -8.81
C MET A 26 -9.68 -20.82 -10.23
N LYS A 27 -9.99 -21.78 -11.11
CA LYS A 27 -10.40 -21.51 -12.48
C LYS A 27 -11.77 -20.83 -12.57
N ALA A 28 -12.70 -21.17 -11.70
CA ALA A 28 -14.03 -20.57 -11.66
C ALA A 28 -13.98 -19.12 -11.16
N VAL A 29 -13.25 -18.86 -10.08
CA VAL A 29 -13.16 -17.54 -9.43
C VAL A 29 -12.20 -16.61 -10.18
N TRP A 30 -11.19 -17.15 -10.87
CA TRP A 30 -10.16 -16.39 -11.56
C TRP A 30 -10.01 -16.85 -13.02
N THR A 31 -11.09 -16.71 -13.78
CA THR A 31 -11.27 -17.22 -15.16
C THR A 31 -10.22 -16.73 -16.17
N ASP A 32 -9.68 -15.52 -15.97
CA ASP A 32 -8.69 -14.88 -16.85
C ASP A 32 -7.32 -14.68 -16.16
N ARG A 33 -7.00 -15.41 -15.09
CA ARG A 33 -5.86 -15.06 -14.23
C ARG A 33 -5.16 -16.27 -13.61
N VAL A 34 -3.90 -16.09 -13.20
CA VAL A 34 -3.12 -17.11 -12.47
C VAL A 34 -2.96 -16.66 -11.02
N VAL A 35 -3.37 -17.52 -10.08
CA VAL A 35 -3.19 -17.32 -8.63
C VAL A 35 -2.48 -18.48 -8.00
N ASP A 36 -1.76 -18.20 -6.92
CA ASP A 36 -1.29 -19.25 -6.03
C ASP A 36 -2.43 -19.83 -5.17
N GLU A 37 -2.20 -21.00 -4.59
CA GLU A 37 -3.15 -21.64 -3.68
C GLU A 37 -3.30 -20.88 -2.36
N ALA A 38 -2.33 -20.04 -1.97
CA ALA A 38 -2.38 -19.28 -0.72
C ALA A 38 -3.51 -18.24 -0.78
N ASN A 39 -3.74 -17.62 -1.95
CA ASN A 39 -4.88 -16.75 -2.21
C ASN A 39 -6.21 -17.49 -2.03
N LEU A 40 -6.35 -18.72 -2.54
CA LEU A 40 -7.57 -19.52 -2.31
C LEU A 40 -7.74 -19.87 -0.82
N ALA A 41 -6.67 -20.34 -0.17
CA ALA A 41 -6.71 -20.70 1.25
C ALA A 41 -7.09 -19.50 2.13
N GLN A 42 -6.61 -18.30 1.81
CA GLN A 42 -6.94 -17.07 2.50
C GLN A 42 -8.41 -16.69 2.30
N ASN A 43 -8.92 -16.77 1.06
CA ASN A 43 -10.34 -16.53 0.80
C ASN A 43 -11.22 -17.50 1.60
N ILE A 44 -10.86 -18.79 1.67
CA ILE A 44 -11.54 -19.77 2.53
C ILE A 44 -11.45 -19.39 4.01
N ALA A 45 -10.30 -18.92 4.49
CA ALA A 45 -10.13 -18.46 5.87
C ALA A 45 -11.03 -17.25 6.19
N VAL A 46 -11.13 -16.29 5.27
CA VAL A 46 -12.02 -15.12 5.37
C VAL A 46 -13.48 -15.55 5.40
N ILE A 47 -13.88 -16.46 4.52
CA ILE A 47 -15.27 -16.97 4.48
C ILE A 47 -15.58 -17.71 5.78
N ARG A 48 -14.70 -18.57 6.27
CA ARG A 48 -14.88 -19.28 7.56
C ARG A 48 -15.00 -18.32 8.73
N LYS A 49 -14.15 -17.30 8.79
CA LYS A 49 -14.23 -16.25 9.81
C LYS A 49 -15.58 -15.55 9.75
N THR A 50 -16.06 -15.26 8.55
CA THR A 50 -17.33 -14.54 8.35
C THR A 50 -18.55 -15.42 8.67
N LEU A 51 -18.53 -16.68 8.28
CA LEU A 51 -19.59 -17.67 8.53
C LEU A 51 -19.41 -18.40 9.86
N SER A 52 -18.59 -17.89 10.79
CA SER A 52 -18.27 -18.61 12.03
C SER A 52 -19.56 -19.00 12.77
N ALA A 53 -19.78 -20.31 12.90
CA ALA A 53 -20.93 -20.84 13.62
C ALA A 53 -20.76 -20.62 15.14
N ALA A 54 -21.87 -20.65 15.89
CA ALA A 54 -21.82 -20.61 17.35
C ALA A 54 -20.95 -21.76 17.93
N LYS A 55 -20.45 -21.58 19.15
CA LYS A 55 -19.56 -22.56 19.81
C LYS A 55 -20.29 -23.91 19.92
N GLY A 56 -19.78 -24.95 19.25
CA GLY A 56 -20.37 -26.30 19.23
C GLY A 56 -21.08 -26.69 17.92
N THR A 57 -21.16 -25.81 16.94
CA THR A 57 -21.68 -26.13 15.59
C THR A 57 -20.54 -26.49 14.62
N PRO A 58 -20.69 -27.51 13.75
CA PRO A 58 -19.69 -27.81 12.73
C PRO A 58 -19.47 -26.64 11.76
N PRO A 59 -18.25 -26.44 11.26
CA PRO A 59 -17.94 -25.33 10.35
C PRO A 59 -18.66 -25.49 9.02
N TYR A 60 -19.19 -24.39 8.47
CA TYR A 60 -19.88 -24.40 7.16
C TYR A 60 -18.97 -24.75 5.98
N ILE A 61 -17.64 -24.73 6.14
CA ILE A 61 -16.70 -25.14 5.08
C ILE A 61 -15.76 -26.20 5.61
N GLU A 62 -15.79 -27.36 4.99
CA GLU A 62 -14.91 -28.48 5.25
C GLU A 62 -13.70 -28.46 4.31
N THR A 63 -12.51 -28.75 4.85
CA THR A 63 -11.28 -28.92 4.04
C THR A 63 -11.08 -30.39 3.74
N PHE A 64 -10.81 -30.71 2.48
CA PHE A 64 -10.27 -32.00 2.06
C PHE A 64 -8.79 -31.81 1.72
N PRO A 65 -7.85 -32.16 2.63
CA PRO A 65 -6.42 -31.90 2.43
C PRO A 65 -5.91 -32.44 1.09
N GLY A 66 -5.14 -31.62 0.37
CA GLY A 66 -4.62 -31.96 -0.95
C GLY A 66 -5.64 -32.04 -2.09
N ARG A 67 -6.93 -31.85 -1.82
CA ARG A 67 -8.00 -31.96 -2.83
C ARG A 67 -8.74 -30.64 -3.02
N GLY A 68 -9.34 -30.08 -1.97
CA GLY A 68 -10.11 -28.84 -2.08
C GLY A 68 -11.08 -28.59 -0.92
N TYR A 69 -12.23 -27.98 -1.22
CA TYR A 69 -13.17 -27.46 -0.21
C TYR A 69 -14.61 -27.84 -0.53
N ARG A 70 -15.43 -27.97 0.51
CA ARG A 70 -16.88 -28.23 0.41
C ARG A 70 -17.63 -27.30 1.36
N ILE A 71 -18.75 -26.74 0.91
CA ILE A 71 -19.69 -26.04 1.79
C ILE A 71 -20.77 -26.99 2.29
N GLU A 72 -21.03 -26.93 3.60
CA GLU A 72 -22.04 -27.71 4.33
C GLU A 72 -22.99 -26.76 5.04
N GLY A 73 -24.30 -26.87 4.78
CA GLY A 73 -25.34 -26.04 5.36
C GLY A 73 -26.56 -25.85 4.43
N PRO A 74 -27.74 -25.52 4.96
CA PRO A 74 -28.93 -25.29 4.14
C PRO A 74 -28.77 -24.01 3.31
N VAL A 75 -28.53 -24.16 2.01
CA VAL A 75 -28.60 -23.06 1.04
C VAL A 75 -30.03 -22.98 0.54
N SER A 76 -30.71 -21.86 0.82
CA SER A 76 -32.02 -21.55 0.25
C SER A 76 -31.93 -20.29 -0.58
N SER A 77 -32.54 -20.30 -1.77
CA SER A 77 -32.64 -19.12 -2.62
C SER A 77 -33.91 -18.37 -2.27
N GLU A 78 -33.79 -17.27 -1.52
CA GLU A 78 -34.88 -16.30 -1.45
C GLU A 78 -34.87 -15.45 -2.71
N HIS A 79 -35.82 -15.71 -3.60
CA HIS A 79 -36.18 -14.79 -4.67
C HIS A 79 -36.88 -13.58 -4.04
N ASN A 80 -36.10 -12.66 -3.44
CA ASN A 80 -36.63 -11.37 -3.04
C ASN A 80 -36.92 -10.57 -4.30
N GLY A 81 -38.13 -10.75 -4.82
CA GLY A 81 -38.72 -9.86 -5.80
C GLY A 81 -38.74 -8.46 -5.19
N PHE A 82 -37.82 -7.61 -5.65
CA PHE A 82 -37.97 -6.17 -5.45
C PHE A 82 -39.38 -5.78 -5.93
N PRO A 83 -40.16 -5.01 -5.14
CA PRO A 83 -41.43 -4.51 -5.61
C PRO A 83 -41.15 -3.62 -6.81
N SER A 84 -41.52 -4.09 -7.99
CA SER A 84 -41.63 -3.24 -9.17
C SER A 84 -42.63 -2.15 -8.82
N THR A 85 -42.12 -0.95 -8.54
CA THR A 85 -42.92 0.25 -8.54
C THR A 85 -43.60 0.32 -9.89
N GLY A 86 -44.91 0.09 -9.88
CA GLY A 86 -45.76 0.13 -11.06
C GLY A 86 -45.79 1.53 -11.63
N VAL A 87 -44.82 1.83 -12.50
CA VAL A 87 -45.07 2.75 -13.61
C VAL A 87 -45.71 1.90 -14.69
N SER A 88 -47.04 1.99 -14.78
CA SER A 88 -47.77 1.51 -15.95
C SER A 88 -47.27 2.25 -17.18
N VAL A 89 -46.35 1.65 -17.92
CA VAL A 89 -46.13 2.02 -19.31
C VAL A 89 -47.26 1.38 -20.09
N SER A 90 -48.28 2.18 -20.37
CA SER A 90 -49.35 1.88 -21.32
C SER A 90 -48.73 1.38 -22.63
N ALA A 91 -49.10 0.17 -23.02
CA ALA A 91 -48.73 -0.41 -24.30
C ALA A 91 -49.23 0.49 -25.43
N LEU A 92 -48.31 0.96 -26.27
CA LEU A 92 -48.69 1.52 -27.57
C LEU A 92 -49.39 0.43 -28.39
N PRO A 93 -50.49 0.75 -29.10
CA PRO A 93 -51.21 -0.22 -29.92
C PRO A 93 -50.37 -0.66 -31.13
N PRO A 94 -50.60 -1.86 -31.67
CA PRO A 94 -49.92 -2.33 -32.87
C PRO A 94 -50.29 -1.47 -34.09
N ILE A 95 -49.29 -1.06 -34.86
CA ILE A 95 -49.48 -0.43 -36.17
C ILE A 95 -49.95 -1.53 -37.16
N PRO A 96 -51.08 -1.35 -37.86
CA PRO A 96 -51.57 -2.32 -38.83
C PRO A 96 -50.75 -2.26 -40.13
N LEU A 97 -50.33 -3.41 -40.62
CA LEU A 97 -49.82 -3.58 -41.99
C LEU A 97 -51.01 -3.48 -42.98
N PRO A 98 -50.86 -2.85 -44.16
CA PRO A 98 -51.94 -2.81 -45.14
C PRO A 98 -52.15 -4.19 -45.76
N LEU A 99 -53.40 -4.66 -45.75
CA LEU A 99 -53.90 -5.70 -46.64
C LEU A 99 -53.84 -5.19 -48.08
N ALA A 100 -53.02 -5.81 -48.91
CA ALA A 100 -53.16 -5.72 -50.36
C ALA A 100 -53.98 -6.93 -50.84
N GLU A 101 -55.09 -6.62 -51.49
CA GLU A 101 -56.05 -7.56 -52.05
C GLU A 101 -55.42 -8.46 -53.12
N HIS A 102 -55.83 -9.73 -53.12
CA HIS A 102 -55.58 -10.66 -54.21
C HIS A 102 -56.47 -10.27 -55.39
N GLU A 103 -55.89 -9.72 -56.45
CA GLU A 103 -56.47 -9.76 -57.79
C GLU A 103 -55.88 -10.96 -58.54
N VAL A 104 -56.77 -11.84 -59.01
CA VAL A 104 -56.43 -13.05 -59.77
C VAL A 104 -56.26 -12.68 -61.25
N VAL A 105 -55.08 -12.95 -61.83
CA VAL A 105 -54.90 -13.05 -63.29
C VAL A 105 -53.96 -14.23 -63.61
N PRO A 106 -54.26 -15.07 -64.64
CA PRO A 106 -53.71 -16.41 -64.74
C PRO A 106 -52.45 -16.54 -65.61
N GLY A 107 -51.66 -17.58 -65.30
CA GLY A 107 -50.89 -18.41 -66.24
C GLY A 107 -49.79 -17.73 -67.08
N GLY A 108 -48.53 -17.86 -66.64
CA GLY A 108 -47.35 -17.50 -67.45
C GLY A 108 -46.12 -18.33 -67.10
N VAL A 109 -45.57 -19.01 -68.10
CA VAL A 109 -44.48 -20.00 -68.09
C VAL A 109 -43.16 -19.46 -67.50
N SER A 110 -42.47 -20.28 -66.69
CA SER A 110 -41.13 -19.99 -66.14
C SER A 110 -40.03 -19.93 -67.23
N PRO A 111 -39.14 -18.92 -67.23
CA PRO A 111 -37.92 -18.95 -68.02
C PRO A 111 -36.75 -19.58 -67.22
N ALA A 112 -35.87 -20.27 -67.95
CA ALA A 112 -34.71 -21.01 -67.46
C ALA A 112 -33.64 -20.12 -66.77
N PRO A 113 -32.78 -20.68 -65.89
CA PRO A 113 -31.92 -19.89 -65.00
C PRO A 113 -30.75 -19.23 -65.75
N ASP A 114 -30.54 -17.94 -65.47
CA ASP A 114 -29.50 -17.10 -66.06
C ASP A 114 -28.14 -17.35 -65.37
N ARG A 115 -27.19 -17.89 -66.14
CA ARG A 115 -25.81 -18.21 -65.68
C ARG A 115 -25.06 -17.00 -65.08
N ARG A 116 -25.47 -15.77 -65.39
CA ARG A 116 -24.86 -14.55 -64.86
C ARG A 116 -25.13 -14.33 -63.35
N ALA A 117 -26.27 -14.80 -62.84
CA ALA A 117 -26.60 -14.70 -61.43
C ALA A 117 -25.70 -15.61 -60.56
N HIS A 118 -25.34 -16.80 -61.05
CA HIS A 118 -24.44 -17.72 -60.36
C HIS A 118 -22.99 -17.20 -60.31
N LEU A 119 -22.54 -16.51 -61.36
CA LEU A 119 -21.22 -15.86 -61.39
C LEU A 119 -21.13 -14.68 -60.42
N ALA A 120 -22.20 -13.88 -60.30
CA ALA A 120 -22.25 -12.78 -59.33
C ALA A 120 -22.26 -13.30 -57.88
N LEU A 121 -22.97 -14.40 -57.61
CA LEU A 121 -23.00 -15.02 -56.28
C LEU A 121 -21.63 -15.63 -55.91
N ALA A 122 -20.96 -16.27 -56.87
CA ALA A 122 -19.61 -16.81 -56.67
C ALA A 122 -18.58 -15.71 -56.44
N ALA A 123 -18.64 -14.60 -57.19
CA ALA A 123 -17.77 -13.45 -57.00
C ALA A 123 -17.99 -12.80 -55.62
N ALA A 124 -19.26 -12.64 -55.19
CA ALA A 124 -19.57 -12.16 -53.85
C ALA A 124 -18.98 -13.08 -52.78
N LEU A 125 -19.13 -14.41 -52.91
CA LEU A 125 -18.58 -15.37 -51.96
C LEU A 125 -17.05 -15.30 -51.88
N ILE A 126 -16.38 -15.12 -53.02
CA ILE A 126 -14.92 -14.96 -53.09
C ILE A 126 -14.49 -13.66 -52.40
N VAL A 127 -15.20 -12.55 -52.60
CA VAL A 127 -14.92 -11.28 -51.92
C VAL A 127 -15.13 -11.42 -50.42
N THR A 128 -16.18 -12.11 -49.96
CA THR A 128 -16.40 -12.35 -48.53
C THR A 128 -15.33 -13.26 -47.94
N LEU A 129 -14.91 -14.30 -48.67
CA LEU A 129 -13.84 -15.20 -48.26
C LEU A 129 -12.50 -14.45 -48.18
N ILE A 130 -12.13 -13.69 -49.20
CA ILE A 130 -10.92 -12.86 -49.21
C ILE A 130 -10.99 -11.81 -48.09
N GLY A 131 -12.12 -11.13 -47.92
CA GLY A 131 -12.32 -10.16 -46.83
C GLY A 131 -12.20 -10.80 -45.46
N SER A 132 -12.72 -12.02 -45.27
CA SER A 132 -12.58 -12.78 -44.03
C SER A 132 -11.15 -13.27 -43.80
N SER A 133 -10.45 -13.72 -44.85
CA SER A 133 -9.07 -14.16 -44.77
C SER A 133 -8.13 -12.99 -44.51
N VAL A 134 -8.34 -11.84 -45.15
CA VAL A 134 -7.63 -10.59 -44.89
C VAL A 134 -7.94 -10.08 -43.49
N TYR A 135 -9.18 -10.17 -43.00
CA TYR A 135 -9.51 -9.84 -41.61
C TYR A 135 -8.82 -10.77 -40.60
N VAL A 136 -8.69 -12.06 -40.90
CA VAL A 136 -7.97 -13.02 -40.06
C VAL A 136 -6.45 -12.83 -40.13
N LEU A 137 -5.91 -12.46 -41.29
CA LEU A 137 -4.47 -12.18 -41.51
C LEU A 137 -4.03 -10.81 -40.99
N LEU A 138 -4.93 -9.82 -41.00
CA LEU A 138 -4.72 -8.47 -40.47
C LEU A 138 -5.19 -8.31 -39.02
N LYS A 139 -5.85 -9.32 -38.43
CA LYS A 139 -6.05 -9.35 -36.99
C LYS A 139 -4.66 -9.32 -36.35
N PRO A 140 -4.32 -8.31 -35.53
CA PRO A 140 -3.11 -8.38 -34.73
C PRO A 140 -3.18 -9.70 -33.97
N ALA A 141 -2.12 -10.50 -34.07
CA ALA A 141 -2.08 -11.83 -33.48
C ALA A 141 -2.65 -11.71 -32.07
N ALA A 142 -3.80 -12.36 -31.80
CA ALA A 142 -4.27 -12.49 -30.44
C ALA A 142 -3.10 -13.12 -29.70
N TRP A 143 -2.51 -12.33 -28.80
CA TRP A 143 -1.30 -12.69 -28.09
C TRP A 143 -1.62 -14.03 -27.42
N ARG A 144 -1.04 -15.12 -27.94
CA ARG A 144 -0.95 -16.33 -27.15
C ARG A 144 -0.01 -15.93 -26.04
N GLU A 145 -0.55 -15.46 -24.92
CA GLU A 145 0.21 -15.39 -23.68
C GLU A 145 0.79 -16.79 -23.52
N ALA A 146 2.10 -16.93 -23.69
CA ALA A 146 2.79 -18.11 -23.24
C ALA A 146 2.35 -18.26 -21.77
N ALA A 147 1.75 -19.41 -21.43
CA ALA A 147 1.18 -19.60 -20.11
C ALA A 147 2.25 -19.25 -19.06
N LEU A 148 2.03 -18.15 -18.33
CA LEU A 148 2.98 -17.67 -17.33
C LEU A 148 3.15 -18.78 -16.30
N ARG A 149 4.38 -19.24 -16.12
CA ARG A 149 4.69 -20.26 -15.12
C ARG A 149 5.24 -19.60 -13.88
N VAL A 150 4.43 -19.55 -12.83
CA VAL A 150 4.80 -19.04 -11.52
C VAL A 150 5.22 -20.22 -10.64
N VAL A 151 6.45 -20.19 -10.12
CA VAL A 151 6.99 -21.20 -9.21
C VAL A 151 7.73 -20.53 -8.06
N PRO A 152 7.80 -21.13 -6.87
CA PRO A 152 8.63 -20.59 -5.80
C PRO A 152 10.11 -20.58 -6.22
N ALA A 153 10.78 -19.45 -6.04
CA ALA A 153 12.23 -19.35 -6.13
C ALA A 153 12.88 -19.78 -4.81
N THR A 154 12.31 -19.32 -3.69
CA THR A 154 12.71 -19.69 -2.33
C THR A 154 11.46 -19.84 -1.44
N ARG A 155 11.59 -20.59 -0.34
CA ARG A 155 10.55 -20.84 0.68
C ARG A 155 11.17 -21.06 2.04
N LEU A 156 11.68 -19.99 2.62
CA LEU A 156 12.34 -20.05 3.92
C LEU A 156 11.33 -19.74 5.04
N ALA A 157 11.64 -20.18 6.26
CA ALA A 157 10.86 -19.79 7.42
C ALA A 157 11.03 -18.28 7.66
N GLY A 158 9.94 -17.57 7.93
CA GLY A 158 9.96 -16.12 8.15
C GLY A 158 9.66 -15.32 6.89
N ALA A 159 10.21 -14.11 6.81
CA ALA A 159 9.90 -13.13 5.76
C ALA A 159 11.02 -12.99 4.74
N GLU A 160 10.70 -13.19 3.46
CA GLU A 160 11.60 -12.94 2.32
C GLU A 160 11.10 -11.76 1.49
N TYR A 161 11.93 -10.73 1.29
CA TYR A 161 11.55 -9.48 0.61
C TYR A 161 12.73 -8.77 -0.07
N GLN A 162 12.44 -7.70 -0.83
CA GLN A 162 13.38 -7.01 -1.72
C GLN A 162 14.19 -7.96 -2.62
N PRO A 163 13.52 -8.80 -3.45
CA PRO A 163 14.24 -9.67 -4.35
C PRO A 163 15.02 -8.84 -5.38
N ALA A 164 16.24 -9.28 -5.69
CA ALA A 164 17.11 -8.71 -6.70
C ALA A 164 17.73 -9.84 -7.50
N ILE A 165 17.42 -9.90 -8.79
CA ILE A 165 17.95 -10.92 -9.70
C ILE A 165 19.12 -10.34 -10.50
N ASN A 166 20.17 -11.14 -10.71
CA ASN A 166 21.28 -10.69 -11.52
C ASN A 166 20.91 -10.63 -13.02
N ARG A 167 21.79 -10.02 -13.82
CA ARG A 167 21.56 -9.73 -15.24
C ARG A 167 21.00 -10.92 -16.02
N ASP A 168 21.60 -12.10 -15.83
CA ASP A 168 21.34 -13.32 -16.60
C ASP A 168 20.42 -14.33 -15.89
N ALA A 169 19.75 -13.93 -14.81
CA ALA A 169 18.85 -14.77 -14.04
C ALA A 169 19.48 -16.06 -13.46
N THR A 170 20.79 -16.03 -13.18
CA THR A 170 21.55 -17.16 -12.61
C THR A 170 21.74 -17.07 -11.10
N ALA A 171 21.45 -15.93 -10.48
CA ALA A 171 21.52 -15.76 -9.03
C ALA A 171 20.45 -14.77 -8.54
N LEU A 172 19.89 -15.07 -7.37
CA LEU A 172 18.91 -14.26 -6.66
C LEU A 172 19.54 -13.76 -5.36
N ALA A 173 19.49 -12.46 -5.12
CA ALA A 173 19.74 -11.86 -3.82
C ALA A 173 18.40 -11.40 -3.22
N PHE A 174 18.26 -11.47 -1.90
CA PHE A 174 17.04 -11.08 -1.20
C PHE A 174 17.35 -10.78 0.27
N LEU A 175 16.42 -10.10 0.94
CA LEU A 175 16.43 -9.98 2.39
C LEU A 175 15.67 -11.14 3.01
N TRP A 176 16.23 -11.70 4.07
CA TRP A 176 15.59 -12.74 4.85
C TRP A 176 15.66 -12.40 6.33
N ALA A 177 14.50 -12.48 6.99
CA ALA A 177 14.34 -12.43 8.43
C ALA A 177 13.72 -13.77 8.89
N GLU A 178 14.55 -14.65 9.46
CA GLU A 178 14.22 -16.04 9.80
C GLU A 178 13.09 -16.13 10.83
N ASN A 179 13.13 -15.26 11.84
CA ASN A 179 12.03 -15.02 12.76
C ASN A 179 11.58 -13.56 12.59
N GLY A 180 10.27 -13.29 12.62
CA GLY A 180 9.72 -11.95 12.35
C GLY A 180 10.19 -10.80 13.27
N SER A 181 11.12 -11.05 14.19
CA SER A 181 11.80 -10.08 15.06
C SER A 181 13.29 -9.87 14.75
N ASP A 182 13.90 -10.71 13.91
CA ASP A 182 15.33 -10.65 13.63
C ASP A 182 15.63 -9.56 12.59
N ALA A 183 16.77 -8.87 12.75
CA ALA A 183 17.22 -7.88 11.79
C ALA A 183 17.45 -8.56 10.42
N PRO A 184 16.82 -8.08 9.33
CA PRO A 184 17.01 -8.63 8.00
C PRO A 184 18.47 -8.60 7.59
N SER A 185 18.90 -9.71 7.01
CA SER A 185 20.22 -9.85 6.42
C SER A 185 20.11 -10.13 4.92
N VAL A 186 21.18 -9.83 4.19
CA VAL A 186 21.24 -10.09 2.74
C VAL A 186 21.71 -11.51 2.50
N TRP A 187 20.94 -12.24 1.71
CA TRP A 187 21.23 -13.61 1.32
C TRP A 187 21.29 -13.73 -0.20
N VAL A 188 22.04 -14.73 -0.68
CA VAL A 188 22.12 -15.10 -2.08
C VAL A 188 21.74 -16.57 -2.22
N SER A 189 20.89 -16.86 -3.21
CA SER A 189 20.54 -18.21 -3.65
C SER A 189 20.91 -18.38 -5.11
N VAL A 190 21.59 -19.47 -5.43
CA VAL A 190 21.90 -19.89 -6.80
C VAL A 190 21.09 -21.16 -7.13
N PRO A 191 20.51 -21.28 -8.34
CA PRO A 191 19.80 -22.49 -8.75
C PRO A 191 20.66 -23.75 -8.57
N GLY A 192 20.13 -24.75 -7.86
CA GLY A 192 20.82 -26.01 -7.56
C GLY A 192 21.51 -26.05 -6.19
N GLU A 193 21.64 -24.92 -5.49
CA GLU A 193 22.04 -24.91 -4.08
C GLU A 193 20.88 -25.39 -3.18
N VAL A 194 21.21 -26.13 -2.11
CA VAL A 194 20.22 -26.66 -1.15
C VAL A 194 19.70 -25.56 -0.22
N SER A 195 20.55 -24.59 0.12
CA SER A 195 20.23 -23.47 1.01
C SER A 195 20.93 -22.21 0.53
N PRO A 196 20.32 -21.03 0.71
CA PRO A 196 20.98 -19.76 0.45
C PRO A 196 22.14 -19.52 1.42
N ARG A 197 23.04 -18.61 1.06
CA ARG A 197 24.19 -18.20 1.87
C ARG A 197 24.14 -16.70 2.22
N PRO A 198 24.61 -16.30 3.42
CA PRO A 198 24.65 -14.89 3.78
C PRO A 198 25.74 -14.18 2.97
N VAL A 199 25.50 -12.92 2.63
CA VAL A 199 26.47 -12.08 1.91
C VAL A 199 27.42 -11.38 2.88
N SER A 200 26.89 -10.89 4.00
CA SER A 200 27.65 -10.16 5.02
C SER A 200 27.99 -11.07 6.19
N LYS A 201 29.22 -10.95 6.71
CA LYS A 201 29.62 -11.60 7.97
C LYS A 201 29.28 -10.75 9.20
N THR A 202 28.96 -9.47 8.98
CA THR A 202 28.61 -8.54 10.04
C THR A 202 27.13 -8.70 10.37
N ILE A 203 26.78 -9.03 11.61
CA ILE A 203 25.39 -9.01 12.04
C ILE A 203 24.95 -7.55 12.16
N ALA A 204 24.08 -7.12 11.26
CA ALA A 204 23.55 -5.77 11.20
C ALA A 204 22.23 -5.75 10.42
N HIS A 205 21.48 -4.65 10.53
CA HIS A 205 20.29 -4.43 9.74
C HIS A 205 20.68 -4.09 8.30
N HIS A 206 20.40 -4.99 7.36
CA HIS A 206 20.74 -4.78 5.96
C HIS A 206 19.50 -4.50 5.11
N SER A 207 19.70 -3.77 4.01
CA SER A 207 18.64 -3.58 3.01
C SER A 207 19.17 -3.37 1.60
N SER A 208 18.25 -3.33 0.66
CA SER A 208 18.42 -2.91 -0.73
C SER A 208 19.54 -3.65 -1.48
N PRO A 209 19.53 -4.99 -1.54
CA PRO A 209 20.51 -5.70 -2.33
C PRO A 209 20.39 -5.34 -3.82
N ALA A 210 21.52 -5.04 -4.47
CA ALA A 210 21.56 -4.74 -5.89
C ALA A 210 22.80 -5.32 -6.56
N TRP A 211 22.57 -6.12 -7.60
CA TRP A 211 23.62 -6.72 -8.41
C TRP A 211 24.35 -5.68 -9.26
N SER A 212 25.67 -5.77 -9.25
CA SER A 212 26.49 -5.11 -10.26
C SER A 212 26.15 -5.63 -11.68
N PRO A 213 26.35 -4.84 -12.74
CA PRO A 213 25.95 -5.23 -14.10
C PRO A 213 26.61 -6.52 -14.62
N ASN A 214 27.82 -6.81 -14.14
CA ASN A 214 28.59 -8.02 -14.44
C ASN A 214 28.32 -9.18 -13.46
N GLY A 215 27.57 -8.95 -12.37
CA GLY A 215 27.11 -10.00 -11.46
C GLY A 215 28.15 -10.54 -10.48
N ASP A 216 29.36 -9.98 -10.42
CA ASP A 216 30.44 -10.43 -9.50
C ASP A 216 30.36 -9.76 -8.12
N ARG A 217 29.75 -8.59 -8.05
CA ARG A 217 29.57 -7.78 -6.84
C ARG A 217 28.10 -7.55 -6.51
N LEU A 218 27.82 -7.44 -5.21
CA LEU A 218 26.52 -7.05 -4.68
C LEU A 218 26.67 -5.78 -3.82
N ALA A 219 25.91 -4.74 -4.14
CA ALA A 219 25.77 -3.57 -3.27
C ALA A 219 24.58 -3.77 -2.32
N PHE A 220 24.70 -3.23 -1.10
CA PHE A 220 23.64 -3.25 -0.10
C PHE A 220 23.85 -2.12 0.91
N LEU A 221 22.80 -1.79 1.67
CA LEU A 221 22.89 -0.85 2.78
C LEU A 221 23.08 -1.62 4.07
N ARG A 222 23.98 -1.12 4.92
CA ARG A 222 24.12 -1.51 6.32
C ARG A 222 23.70 -0.35 7.20
N ILE A 223 22.63 -0.52 7.96
CA ILE A 223 22.03 0.55 8.75
C ILE A 223 22.48 0.41 10.20
N GLY A 224 23.02 1.48 10.77
CA GLY A 224 23.47 1.54 12.17
C GLY A 224 22.99 2.80 12.87
N GLN A 225 23.28 2.93 14.17
CA GLN A 225 22.81 4.05 15.00
C GLN A 225 23.21 5.43 14.48
N ALA A 226 24.43 5.56 13.95
CA ALA A 226 25.00 6.83 13.53
C ALA A 226 24.66 7.19 12.06
N GLY A 227 24.18 6.23 11.27
CA GLY A 227 23.98 6.42 9.83
C GLY A 227 23.80 5.11 9.07
N THR A 228 23.54 5.25 7.78
CA THR A 228 23.49 4.18 6.80
C THR A 228 24.82 4.11 6.04
N GLU A 229 25.39 2.92 5.89
CA GLU A 229 26.60 2.68 5.12
C GLU A 229 26.26 1.99 3.80
N LEU A 230 26.75 2.52 2.68
CA LEU A 230 26.71 1.83 1.40
C LEU A 230 27.87 0.85 1.32
N MET A 231 27.55 -0.43 1.23
CA MET A 231 28.50 -1.53 1.19
C MET A 231 28.53 -2.16 -0.21
N ILE A 232 29.70 -2.64 -0.62
CA ILE A 232 29.85 -3.53 -1.77
C ILE A 232 30.57 -4.78 -1.30
N ALA A 233 29.97 -5.94 -1.55
CA ALA A 233 30.58 -7.25 -1.37
C ALA A 233 31.01 -7.85 -2.71
N THR A 234 32.18 -8.48 -2.74
CA THR A 234 32.64 -9.32 -3.84
C THR A 234 32.29 -10.77 -3.52
N LEU A 235 31.52 -11.44 -4.38
CA LEU A 235 30.97 -12.75 -4.03
C LEU A 235 31.97 -13.89 -4.08
N ALA A 236 33.03 -13.76 -4.89
CA ALA A 236 34.02 -14.81 -5.09
C ALA A 236 34.90 -15.05 -3.85
N ASP A 237 35.26 -13.98 -3.13
CA ASP A 237 36.12 -14.04 -1.95
C ASP A 237 35.41 -13.64 -0.64
N GLY A 238 34.19 -13.10 -0.74
CA GLY A 238 33.41 -12.62 0.41
C GLY A 238 33.99 -11.37 1.05
N SER A 239 34.81 -10.60 0.32
CA SER A 239 35.32 -9.31 0.79
C SER A 239 34.22 -8.25 0.77
N GLU A 240 34.17 -7.42 1.80
CA GLU A 240 33.24 -6.29 1.92
C GLU A 240 34.04 -4.99 1.99
N ARG A 241 33.60 -3.95 1.27
CA ARG A 241 34.08 -2.58 1.50
C ARG A 241 32.95 -1.60 1.67
N ARG A 242 33.17 -0.63 2.56
CA ARG A 242 32.34 0.56 2.67
C ARG A 242 32.69 1.56 1.57
N VAL A 243 31.70 1.95 0.77
CA VAL A 243 31.83 2.92 -0.32
C VAL A 243 31.54 4.33 0.17
N ALA A 244 30.45 4.50 0.91
CA ALA A 244 30.01 5.79 1.44
C ALA A 244 29.31 5.62 2.80
N ALA A 245 29.37 6.67 3.62
CA ALA A 245 28.57 6.80 4.83
C ALA A 245 27.54 7.91 4.64
N LEU A 246 26.31 7.64 5.00
CA LEU A 246 25.14 8.46 4.73
C LEU A 246 24.43 8.72 6.05
N SER A 247 24.20 9.99 6.38
CA SER A 247 23.51 10.40 7.60
C SER A 247 22.33 11.30 7.20
N PRO A 248 21.17 11.23 7.87
CA PRO A 248 20.81 10.38 9.01
C PRO A 248 20.71 8.89 8.65
N PRO A 249 20.62 7.96 9.61
CA PRO A 249 20.23 6.59 9.31
C PRO A 249 18.82 6.58 8.69
N ASP A 250 18.70 5.95 7.52
CA ASP A 250 17.45 5.81 6.79
C ASP A 250 16.82 4.44 7.10
N TYR A 251 16.04 4.41 8.18
CA TYR A 251 15.52 3.16 8.71
C TYR A 251 14.28 2.67 7.95
N GLY A 252 14.28 1.38 7.66
CA GLY A 252 13.04 0.61 7.55
C GLY A 252 12.33 0.67 6.22
N PHE A 253 12.94 1.12 5.12
CA PHE A 253 12.23 1.11 3.84
C PHE A 253 12.01 -0.32 3.32
N ASP A 254 10.74 -0.73 3.17
CA ASP A 254 10.37 -1.90 2.37
C ASP A 254 10.92 -1.76 0.95
N ASN A 255 11.01 -0.54 0.43
CA ASN A 255 11.43 -0.20 -0.91
C ASN A 255 12.92 -0.50 -1.20
N SER A 256 13.24 -0.95 -2.42
CA SER A 256 14.64 -1.10 -2.86
C SER A 256 15.28 0.27 -3.11
N MET A 257 16.11 0.76 -2.18
CA MET A 257 16.58 2.15 -2.18
C MET A 257 17.79 2.42 -3.06
N LEU A 258 18.44 1.39 -3.61
CA LEU A 258 19.64 1.56 -4.44
C LEU A 258 19.66 0.67 -5.66
N THR A 259 20.34 1.13 -6.71
CA THR A 259 20.66 0.31 -7.87
C THR A 259 21.94 0.78 -8.56
N TRP A 260 22.53 -0.09 -9.38
CA TRP A 260 23.70 0.21 -10.19
C TRP A 260 23.33 0.85 -11.52
N SER A 261 24.17 1.77 -11.99
CA SER A 261 24.18 2.18 -13.39
C SER A 261 24.55 0.99 -14.28
N PRO A 262 24.06 0.92 -15.53
CA PRO A 262 24.34 -0.21 -16.42
C PRO A 262 25.82 -0.40 -16.75
N ASP A 263 26.63 0.67 -16.64
CA ASP A 263 28.09 0.64 -16.82
C ASP A 263 28.86 0.22 -15.54
N GLY A 264 28.19 0.16 -14.39
CA GLY A 264 28.77 -0.24 -13.11
C GLY A 264 29.64 0.83 -12.44
N GLY A 265 29.74 2.04 -12.99
CA GLY A 265 30.56 3.11 -12.43
C GLY A 265 29.88 3.93 -11.33
N THR A 266 28.55 3.92 -11.29
CA THR A 266 27.74 4.77 -10.42
C THR A 266 26.63 3.95 -9.75
N LEU A 267 26.28 4.30 -8.52
CA LEU A 267 25.05 3.86 -7.89
C LEU A 267 24.12 5.05 -7.72
N VAL A 268 22.81 4.81 -7.85
CA VAL A 268 21.80 5.77 -7.41
C VAL A 268 21.19 5.27 -6.12
N ILE A 269 20.99 6.17 -5.16
CA ILE A 269 20.40 5.87 -3.86
C ILE A 269 19.34 6.90 -3.48
N SER A 270 18.25 6.44 -2.85
CA SER A 270 17.31 7.28 -2.12
C SER A 270 17.81 7.51 -0.70
N HIS A 271 18.01 8.78 -0.31
CA HIS A 271 18.53 9.12 1.01
C HIS A 271 18.10 10.52 1.46
N SER A 272 17.95 10.74 2.76
CA SER A 272 17.63 12.05 3.34
C SER A 272 18.88 12.92 3.53
N GLU A 273 18.85 14.19 3.13
CA GLU A 273 20.02 15.08 3.26
C GLU A 273 20.41 15.33 4.73
N THR A 274 19.42 15.47 5.60
CA THR A 274 19.57 15.67 7.05
C THR A 274 18.44 14.95 7.78
N PRO A 275 18.61 14.61 9.08
CA PRO A 275 17.48 14.19 9.92
C PRO A 275 16.30 15.15 9.74
N GLY A 276 15.10 14.64 9.51
CA GLY A 276 13.90 15.48 9.35
C GLY A 276 13.65 16.06 7.95
N LYS A 277 14.34 15.61 6.89
CA LYS A 277 13.99 15.95 5.50
C LYS A 277 13.47 14.73 4.76
N SER A 278 12.57 14.94 3.80
CA SER A 278 12.11 13.88 2.90
C SER A 278 13.29 13.37 2.05
N PRO A 279 13.43 12.05 1.83
CA PRO A 279 14.51 11.50 1.04
C PRO A 279 14.45 11.96 -0.41
N GLY A 280 15.61 12.31 -0.97
CA GLY A 280 15.81 12.59 -2.39
C GLY A 280 16.73 11.56 -3.01
N LEU A 281 16.96 11.67 -4.31
CA LEU A 281 17.89 10.79 -5.03
C LEU A 281 19.29 11.37 -5.06
N TRP A 282 20.29 10.50 -4.91
CA TRP A 282 21.70 10.83 -4.90
C TRP A 282 22.48 9.85 -5.78
N LEU A 283 23.49 10.34 -6.49
CA LEU A 283 24.45 9.54 -7.23
C LEU A 283 25.71 9.35 -6.40
N VAL A 284 26.18 8.11 -6.31
CA VAL A 284 27.39 7.73 -5.60
C VAL A 284 28.36 7.07 -6.57
N SER A 285 29.58 7.59 -6.69
CA SER A 285 30.63 6.91 -7.45
C SER A 285 30.92 5.55 -6.81
N ALA A 286 30.82 4.48 -7.60
CA ALA A 286 31.11 3.15 -7.10
C ALA A 286 32.55 3.06 -6.61
N GLU A 287 33.50 3.69 -7.29
CA GLU A 287 34.94 3.66 -6.95
C GLU A 287 35.27 4.57 -5.76
N SER A 288 35.06 5.88 -5.91
CA SER A 288 35.54 6.89 -4.96
C SER A 288 34.61 7.15 -3.78
N GLY A 289 33.34 6.72 -3.87
CA GLY A 289 32.33 7.04 -2.87
C GLY A 289 31.83 8.49 -2.91
N MET A 290 32.25 9.29 -3.89
CA MET A 290 31.79 10.66 -4.04
C MET A 290 30.28 10.72 -4.25
N VAL A 291 29.59 11.51 -3.43
CA VAL A 291 28.13 11.66 -3.43
C VAL A 291 27.72 12.98 -4.08
N SER A 292 26.70 12.96 -4.94
CA SER A 292 26.11 14.16 -5.55
C SER A 292 24.59 14.06 -5.60
N GLY A 293 23.89 15.17 -5.31
CA GLY A 293 22.42 15.19 -5.28
C GLY A 293 21.82 15.24 -6.69
N LEU A 294 20.74 14.46 -6.90
CA LEU A 294 20.02 14.38 -8.17
C LEU A 294 18.61 14.99 -8.07
N THR A 295 17.87 14.70 -7.00
CA THR A 295 16.53 15.28 -6.78
C THR A 295 16.39 15.90 -5.39
N ARG A 296 15.47 16.86 -5.28
CA ARG A 296 15.01 17.44 -4.03
C ARG A 296 13.48 17.50 -4.08
N PRO A 297 12.75 16.56 -3.44
CA PRO A 297 11.30 16.53 -3.50
C PRO A 297 10.69 17.77 -2.82
N GLY A 298 9.42 18.05 -3.12
CA GLY A 298 8.72 19.18 -2.54
C GLY A 298 8.47 18.98 -1.04
N VAL A 299 8.24 20.08 -0.33
CA VAL A 299 7.95 20.11 1.12
C VAL A 299 6.69 19.29 1.50
N ALA A 300 5.79 19.08 0.54
CA ALA A 300 4.56 18.30 0.71
C ALA A 300 4.71 16.81 0.35
N ASP A 301 5.81 16.43 -0.30
CA ASP A 301 6.06 15.04 -0.70
C ASP A 301 6.79 14.30 0.44
N LEU A 302 6.43 13.04 0.65
CA LEU A 302 7.08 12.18 1.65
C LEU A 302 8.47 11.69 1.19
N GLY A 303 8.80 11.80 -0.10
CA GLY A 303 10.13 11.51 -0.64
C GLY A 303 10.14 10.93 -2.06
N ASP A 304 11.31 10.97 -2.69
CA ASP A 304 11.64 10.26 -3.93
C ASP A 304 12.39 8.98 -3.57
N VAL A 305 11.87 7.82 -3.95
CA VAL A 305 12.32 6.48 -3.51
C VAL A 305 12.33 5.49 -4.68
N GLU A 306 12.85 4.28 -4.43
CA GLU A 306 12.97 3.20 -5.43
C GLU A 306 13.58 3.63 -6.76
N PRO A 307 14.81 4.15 -6.80
CA PRO A 307 15.41 4.55 -8.06
C PRO A 307 15.79 3.32 -8.91
N ARG A 308 15.54 3.37 -10.22
CA ARG A 308 15.94 2.34 -11.19
C ARG A 308 16.51 2.97 -12.46
N PHE A 309 17.77 2.67 -12.80
CA PHE A 309 18.34 3.05 -14.09
C PHE A 309 17.64 2.33 -15.24
N SER A 310 17.30 3.08 -16.29
CA SER A 310 16.83 2.53 -17.56
C SER A 310 17.86 1.55 -18.14
N PRO A 311 17.44 0.62 -19.03
CA PRO A 311 18.33 -0.31 -19.72
C PRO A 311 19.53 0.35 -20.39
N ASP A 312 19.32 1.53 -20.99
CA ASP A 312 20.32 2.34 -21.69
C ASP A 312 21.13 3.29 -20.80
N GLY A 313 20.80 3.38 -19.50
CA GLY A 313 21.48 4.26 -18.52
C GLY A 313 21.21 5.76 -18.69
N GLN A 314 20.36 6.16 -19.63
CA GLN A 314 20.09 7.58 -19.92
C GLN A 314 19.10 8.21 -18.93
N GLN A 315 18.28 7.39 -18.28
CA GLN A 315 17.23 7.84 -17.37
C GLN A 315 17.27 7.05 -16.06
N ILE A 316 16.74 7.68 -15.03
CA ILE A 316 16.45 7.07 -13.74
C ILE A 316 14.96 7.23 -13.52
N ALA A 317 14.24 6.11 -13.44
CA ALA A 317 12.89 6.10 -12.92
C ALA A 317 12.94 6.11 -11.38
N PHE A 318 11.88 6.63 -10.75
CA PHE A 318 11.71 6.63 -9.30
C PHE A 318 10.24 6.81 -8.91
N LEU A 319 9.88 6.35 -7.71
CA LEU A 319 8.58 6.64 -7.11
C LEU A 319 8.65 7.92 -6.31
N ARG A 320 7.66 8.79 -6.48
CA ARG A 320 7.41 9.88 -5.52
C ARG A 320 6.25 9.49 -4.63
N ILE A 321 6.48 9.52 -3.31
CA ILE A 321 5.46 9.24 -2.32
C ILE A 321 4.76 10.55 -1.95
N MET A 322 3.46 10.65 -2.24
CA MET A 322 2.64 11.78 -1.80
C MET A 322 1.97 11.47 -0.46
N ASN A 323 1.45 10.24 -0.31
CA ASN A 323 0.99 9.70 0.96
C ASN A 323 1.03 8.16 0.92
N ARG A 324 0.59 7.48 1.97
CA ARG A 324 0.69 6.01 2.08
C ARG A 324 -0.01 5.23 0.97
N SER A 325 -1.13 5.74 0.48
CA SER A 325 -1.96 5.07 -0.53
C SER A 325 -1.86 5.72 -1.91
N HIS A 326 -0.97 6.70 -2.07
CA HIS A 326 -0.76 7.40 -3.32
C HIS A 326 0.73 7.66 -3.59
N GLN A 327 1.21 6.97 -4.61
CA GLN A 327 2.53 7.11 -5.18
C GLN A 327 2.37 7.29 -6.70
N GLU A 328 3.31 7.97 -7.33
CA GLU A 328 3.36 8.06 -8.79
C GLU A 328 4.79 7.81 -9.26
N LEU A 329 4.90 7.19 -10.43
CA LEU A 329 6.16 6.91 -11.09
C LEU A 329 6.61 8.13 -11.88
N PHE A 330 7.88 8.48 -11.76
CA PHE A 330 8.55 9.55 -12.49
C PHE A 330 9.80 9.02 -13.17
N ALA A 331 10.28 9.75 -14.18
CA ALA A 331 11.59 9.56 -14.78
C ALA A 331 12.35 10.90 -14.85
N ILE A 332 13.66 10.86 -14.66
CA ILE A 332 14.58 12.00 -14.78
C ILE A 332 15.79 11.56 -15.61
N PRO A 333 16.41 12.44 -16.43
CA PRO A 333 17.69 12.13 -17.05
C PRO A 333 18.75 11.78 -16.00
N SER A 334 19.61 10.80 -16.27
CA SER A 334 20.63 10.33 -15.31
C SER A 334 21.65 11.40 -14.92
N ARG A 335 21.81 12.43 -15.76
CA ARG A 335 22.65 13.62 -15.51
C ARG A 335 21.93 14.74 -14.75
N GLY A 336 20.69 14.52 -14.32
CA GLY A 336 19.83 15.53 -13.71
C GLY A 336 19.00 16.31 -14.72
N GLY A 337 18.08 17.12 -14.20
CA GLY A 337 17.12 17.88 -15.00
C GLY A 337 15.73 17.88 -14.37
N ARG A 338 14.71 18.13 -15.18
CA ARG A 338 13.32 18.15 -14.71
C ARG A 338 12.72 16.74 -14.77
N PRO A 339 12.18 16.20 -13.66
CA PRO A 339 11.43 14.95 -13.69
C PRO A 339 10.15 15.06 -14.54
N VAL A 340 9.81 13.96 -15.21
CA VAL A 340 8.56 13.77 -15.96
C VAL A 340 7.75 12.68 -15.26
N ARG A 341 6.46 12.93 -15.05
CA ARG A 341 5.56 11.95 -14.44
C ARG A 341 5.10 10.93 -15.50
N LEU A 342 5.18 9.64 -15.17
CA LEU A 342 4.82 8.53 -16.04
C LEU A 342 3.44 7.91 -15.73
N THR A 343 2.94 8.06 -14.51
CA THR A 343 1.61 7.56 -14.09
C THR A 343 0.70 8.68 -13.61
N ASN A 344 -0.61 8.44 -13.58
CA ASN A 344 -1.58 9.36 -12.97
C ASN A 344 -2.77 8.59 -12.38
N SER A 345 -2.48 7.44 -11.75
CA SER A 345 -3.51 6.54 -11.25
C SER A 345 -4.11 7.01 -9.94
N ARG A 346 -3.37 7.83 -9.17
CA ARG A 346 -3.72 8.25 -7.81
C ARG A 346 -3.89 7.08 -6.83
N LYS A 347 -3.09 6.05 -7.05
CA LYS A 347 -3.16 4.75 -6.39
C LYS A 347 -1.81 4.39 -5.81
N ARG A 348 -1.76 3.31 -5.05
CA ARG A 348 -0.51 2.81 -4.49
C ARG A 348 0.29 2.10 -5.56
N ILE A 349 1.57 2.44 -5.65
CA ILE A 349 2.58 1.71 -6.40
C ILE A 349 3.54 1.12 -5.36
N SER A 350 3.72 -0.20 -5.38
CA SER A 350 4.50 -0.94 -4.37
C SER A 350 5.86 -1.44 -4.85
N GLY A 351 6.12 -1.30 -6.15
CA GLY A 351 7.34 -1.77 -6.79
C GLY A 351 7.24 -1.58 -8.29
N TYR A 352 8.38 -1.49 -8.97
CA TYR A 352 8.46 -1.50 -10.42
C TYR A 352 9.86 -1.89 -10.89
N ASP A 353 9.99 -2.32 -12.14
CA ASP A 353 11.29 -2.51 -12.78
C ASP A 353 11.20 -2.33 -14.30
N TRP A 354 12.36 -2.14 -14.94
CA TRP A 354 12.47 -2.00 -16.39
C TRP A 354 12.55 -3.37 -17.07
N LEU A 355 11.80 -3.51 -18.16
CA LEU A 355 12.02 -4.55 -19.15
C LEU A 355 13.24 -4.20 -20.03
N PRO A 356 13.93 -5.20 -20.61
CA PRO A 356 15.07 -4.96 -21.49
C PRO A 356 14.75 -4.08 -22.72
N ASN A 357 13.50 -4.07 -23.16
CA ASN A 357 13.00 -3.26 -24.28
C ASN A 357 12.76 -1.78 -23.93
N GLY A 358 12.90 -1.38 -22.66
CA GLY A 358 12.64 -0.02 -22.20
C GLY A 358 11.20 0.26 -21.75
N GLU A 359 10.31 -0.74 -21.74
CA GLU A 359 9.03 -0.65 -21.04
C GLU A 359 9.21 -0.87 -19.52
N LEU A 360 8.20 -0.52 -18.75
CA LEU A 360 8.17 -0.69 -17.29
C LEU A 360 7.11 -1.72 -16.89
N VAL A 361 7.44 -2.56 -15.91
CA VAL A 361 6.46 -3.35 -15.16
C VAL A 361 6.24 -2.69 -13.81
N VAL A 362 5.00 -2.35 -13.49
CA VAL A 362 4.61 -1.58 -12.31
C VAL A 362 3.65 -2.41 -11.47
N ALA A 363 3.97 -2.63 -10.19
CA ALA A 363 3.05 -3.22 -9.23
C ALA A 363 2.17 -2.13 -8.61
N SER A 364 0.85 -2.15 -8.88
CA SER A 364 -0.08 -1.13 -8.38
C SER A 364 -1.46 -1.68 -8.08
N ASN A 365 -2.13 -1.08 -7.09
CA ASN A 365 -3.55 -1.31 -6.82
C ASN A 365 -4.50 -0.48 -7.70
N HIS A 366 -4.02 -0.03 -8.87
CA HIS A 366 -4.81 0.76 -9.83
C HIS A 366 -6.17 0.14 -10.19
N GLY A 367 -6.26 -1.19 -10.23
CA GLY A 367 -7.47 -1.95 -10.53
C GLY A 367 -8.29 -2.43 -9.32
N GLY A 368 -7.92 -2.03 -8.09
CA GLY A 368 -8.53 -2.49 -6.84
C GLY A 368 -7.58 -3.38 -6.03
N GLU A 369 -7.12 -4.48 -6.61
CA GLU A 369 -6.05 -5.33 -6.06
C GLU A 369 -4.66 -4.95 -6.60
N PHE A 370 -3.59 -5.32 -5.89
CA PHE A 370 -2.23 -5.16 -6.40
C PHE A 370 -2.01 -6.07 -7.59
N ARG A 371 -1.66 -5.50 -8.73
CA ARG A 371 -1.40 -6.23 -9.97
C ARG A 371 -0.14 -5.69 -10.62
N LEU A 372 0.53 -6.53 -11.41
CA LEU A 372 1.57 -6.08 -12.32
C LEU A 372 0.94 -5.50 -13.60
N TRP A 373 1.37 -4.29 -13.94
CA TRP A 373 0.93 -3.54 -15.11
C TRP A 373 2.12 -3.26 -16.02
N ARG A 374 1.93 -3.32 -17.34
CA ARG A 374 2.92 -2.81 -18.30
C ARG A 374 2.65 -1.35 -18.61
N LEU A 375 3.71 -0.56 -18.70
CA LEU A 375 3.69 0.86 -18.99
C LEU A 375 4.78 1.19 -20.01
N ASP A 376 4.40 1.79 -21.13
CA ASP A 376 5.36 2.40 -22.05
C ASP A 376 5.67 3.82 -21.56
N PRO A 377 6.93 4.15 -21.20
CA PRO A 377 7.27 5.49 -20.70
C PRO A 377 7.02 6.60 -21.75
N ARG A 378 6.87 6.26 -23.03
CA ARG A 378 6.54 7.20 -24.12
C ARG A 378 5.04 7.53 -24.16
N LEU A 379 4.20 6.76 -23.48
CA LEU A 379 2.75 6.95 -23.37
C LEU A 379 2.33 7.07 -21.88
N PRO A 380 2.66 8.20 -21.20
CA PRO A 380 2.37 8.37 -19.79
C PRO A 380 0.90 8.17 -19.43
N GLY A 381 0.66 7.41 -18.36
CA GLY A 381 -0.68 7.12 -17.82
C GLY A 381 -1.36 5.89 -18.42
N GLU A 382 -0.89 5.36 -19.55
CA GLU A 382 -1.47 4.15 -20.16
C GLU A 382 -0.86 2.88 -19.57
N MET A 383 -1.58 2.26 -18.64
CA MET A 383 -1.18 0.99 -18.04
C MET A 383 -2.01 -0.18 -18.59
N ARG A 384 -1.33 -1.25 -19.00
CA ARG A 384 -1.94 -2.50 -19.49
C ARG A 384 -1.84 -3.58 -18.43
N ALA A 385 -2.96 -4.18 -18.06
CA ALA A 385 -3.00 -5.23 -17.05
C ALA A 385 -2.24 -6.50 -17.51
N THR A 386 -1.61 -7.19 -16.56
CA THR A 386 -1.07 -8.55 -16.77
C THR A 386 -1.80 -9.58 -15.89
N GLY A 387 -1.51 -10.86 -16.09
CA GLY A 387 -2.11 -11.96 -15.32
C GLY A 387 -1.60 -12.16 -13.89
N ILE A 388 -0.61 -11.38 -13.41
CA ILE A 388 0.01 -11.54 -12.08
C ILE A 388 -0.52 -10.47 -11.11
N TYR A 389 -1.05 -10.91 -9.96
CA TYR A 389 -1.62 -10.04 -8.94
C TYR A 389 -1.53 -10.69 -7.55
N SER A 390 -1.77 -9.88 -6.53
CA SER A 390 -1.80 -10.25 -5.13
C SER A 390 -2.78 -9.35 -4.38
N GLU A 391 -3.32 -9.84 -3.27
CA GLU A 391 -4.05 -8.97 -2.32
C GLU A 391 -3.09 -7.99 -1.61
N PHE A 392 -1.79 -8.28 -1.61
CA PHE A 392 -0.76 -7.54 -0.91
C PHE A 392 0.18 -6.77 -1.84
N PRO A 393 0.87 -5.73 -1.33
CA PRO A 393 1.91 -5.04 -2.09
C PRO A 393 2.93 -6.02 -2.69
N ILE A 394 3.22 -5.87 -3.98
CA ILE A 394 4.20 -6.70 -4.69
C ILE A 394 5.49 -5.91 -4.87
N GLN A 395 6.61 -6.56 -4.54
CA GLN A 395 7.95 -6.13 -4.91
C GLN A 395 8.47 -7.04 -6.00
N LEU A 396 9.12 -6.48 -7.01
CA LEU A 396 9.61 -7.24 -8.16
C LEU A 396 11.01 -6.81 -8.58
N ALA A 397 11.71 -7.74 -9.23
CA ALA A 397 12.93 -7.46 -9.98
C ALA A 397 12.93 -8.28 -11.27
N ILE A 398 13.48 -7.70 -12.33
CA ILE A 398 13.51 -8.26 -13.69
C ILE A 398 14.96 -8.41 -14.13
N ALA A 399 15.27 -9.56 -14.72
CA ALA A 399 16.58 -9.80 -15.31
C ALA A 399 16.79 -8.96 -16.59
N ARG A 400 17.98 -8.40 -16.78
CA ARG A 400 18.25 -7.49 -17.91
C ARG A 400 18.41 -8.18 -19.27
N THR A 401 18.68 -9.48 -19.30
CA THR A 401 18.87 -10.25 -20.54
C THR A 401 17.84 -11.36 -20.75
N GLY A 402 16.97 -11.61 -19.77
CA GLY A 402 16.00 -12.71 -19.81
C GLY A 402 14.59 -12.27 -19.44
N SER A 403 13.58 -12.96 -19.97
CA SER A 403 12.15 -12.84 -19.63
C SER A 403 11.80 -13.45 -18.26
N SER A 404 12.70 -13.26 -17.30
CA SER A 404 12.61 -13.79 -15.94
C SER A 404 12.31 -12.64 -14.99
N LEU A 405 11.22 -12.78 -14.27
CA LEU A 405 10.78 -11.86 -13.23
C LEU A 405 10.72 -12.62 -11.92
N VAL A 406 11.24 -12.02 -10.85
CA VAL A 406 11.03 -12.49 -9.48
C VAL A 406 10.18 -11.49 -8.73
N TYR A 407 9.34 -11.96 -7.82
CA TYR A 407 8.54 -11.08 -6.98
C TYR A 407 8.31 -11.66 -5.58
N SER A 408 8.07 -10.79 -4.62
CA SER A 408 7.59 -11.14 -3.28
C SER A 408 6.31 -10.35 -2.98
N ALA A 409 5.34 -10.99 -2.32
CA ALA A 409 4.13 -10.34 -1.83
C ALA A 409 4.29 -10.03 -0.34
N LEU A 410 4.23 -8.75 0.01
CA LEU A 410 4.46 -8.28 1.39
C LEU A 410 3.20 -8.44 2.23
N HIS A 411 3.10 -9.54 2.97
CA HIS A 411 1.96 -9.86 3.83
C HIS A 411 1.90 -8.97 5.08
N GLN A 412 1.57 -7.69 4.95
CA GLN A 412 1.46 -6.78 6.09
C GLN A 412 0.07 -6.83 6.72
N ASP A 413 -0.08 -7.51 7.85
CA ASP A 413 -1.31 -7.56 8.66
C ASP A 413 -1.31 -6.45 9.72
N ARG A 414 -1.72 -5.23 9.32
CA ARG A 414 -1.75 -4.05 10.19
C ARG A 414 -3.05 -3.97 10.95
N ASN A 415 -2.96 -4.12 12.27
CA ASN A 415 -4.11 -4.09 13.15
C ASN A 415 -3.94 -3.03 14.24
N ILE A 416 -5.04 -2.60 14.84
CA ILE A 416 -5.00 -1.76 16.03
C ILE A 416 -4.99 -2.66 17.27
N TRP A 417 -3.99 -2.42 18.10
CA TRP A 417 -3.75 -3.12 19.36
C TRP A 417 -3.88 -2.17 20.53
N ARG A 418 -4.24 -2.76 21.67
CA ARG A 418 -4.34 -2.09 22.95
C ARG A 418 -3.36 -2.72 23.92
N TYR A 419 -2.53 -1.91 24.54
CA TYR A 419 -1.65 -2.30 25.63
C TYR A 419 -2.30 -1.93 26.97
N ASP A 420 -2.45 -2.89 27.88
CA ASP A 420 -2.84 -2.62 29.27
C ASP A 420 -1.61 -2.15 30.05
N LEU A 421 -1.54 -0.85 30.37
CA LEU A 421 -0.39 -0.23 31.03
C LEU A 421 -0.18 -0.70 32.47
N LYS A 422 -1.18 -1.35 33.09
CA LYS A 422 -1.11 -1.90 34.44
C LYS A 422 -0.65 -3.35 34.43
N LYS A 423 -1.17 -4.16 33.48
CA LYS A 423 -0.85 -5.58 33.38
C LYS A 423 0.37 -5.89 32.52
N GLY A 424 0.73 -4.98 31.62
CA GLY A 424 1.81 -5.18 30.67
C GLY A 424 1.45 -6.08 29.48
N GLU A 425 0.17 -6.11 29.08
CA GLU A 425 -0.36 -7.08 28.10
C GLU A 425 -0.88 -6.41 26.83
N TRP A 426 -0.53 -6.98 25.68
CA TRP A 426 -1.08 -6.58 24.39
C TRP A 426 -2.34 -7.37 24.03
N LYS A 427 -3.39 -6.68 23.57
CA LYS A 427 -4.60 -7.26 23.02
C LYS A 427 -4.96 -6.61 21.69
N ARG A 428 -5.16 -7.42 20.66
CA ARG A 428 -5.68 -6.95 19.37
C ARG A 428 -7.16 -6.56 19.53
N VAL A 429 -7.54 -5.36 19.09
CA VAL A 429 -8.90 -4.81 19.31
C VAL A 429 -9.66 -4.50 18.02
N ILE A 430 -9.00 -3.97 16.99
CA ILE A 430 -9.61 -3.80 15.66
C ILE A 430 -8.71 -4.54 14.68
N ALA A 431 -9.30 -5.52 14.00
CA ALA A 431 -8.56 -6.40 13.11
C ALA A 431 -9.36 -6.81 11.88
N THR A 432 -8.86 -6.44 10.71
CA THR A 432 -9.45 -6.74 9.41
C THR A 432 -8.36 -7.24 8.45
N THR A 433 -8.75 -7.66 7.24
CA THR A 433 -7.79 -7.92 6.16
C THR A 433 -7.32 -6.62 5.49
N ALA A 434 -7.80 -5.47 5.98
CA ALA A 434 -7.47 -4.14 5.51
C ALA A 434 -6.32 -3.55 6.35
N GLN A 435 -5.80 -2.41 5.93
CA GLN A 435 -4.75 -1.68 6.61
C GLN A 435 -5.36 -0.75 7.66
N ASP A 436 -5.44 -1.21 8.91
CA ASP A 436 -6.00 -0.44 10.03
C ASP A 436 -4.90 0.44 10.67
N ALA A 437 -5.17 1.75 10.81
CA ALA A 437 -4.17 2.71 11.25
C ALA A 437 -4.73 3.89 12.04
N SER A 438 -3.84 4.64 12.69
CA SER A 438 -4.10 5.95 13.28
C SER A 438 -5.27 6.03 14.28
N PRO A 439 -5.31 5.16 15.31
CA PRO A 439 -6.39 5.13 16.29
C PRO A 439 -6.36 6.32 17.25
N VAL A 440 -7.53 6.83 17.63
CA VAL A 440 -7.72 7.92 18.59
C VAL A 440 -8.96 7.66 19.44
N TYR A 441 -8.79 7.57 20.75
CA TYR A 441 -9.90 7.51 21.70
C TYR A 441 -10.72 8.81 21.70
N SER A 442 -12.03 8.70 21.86
CA SER A 442 -12.88 9.83 22.22
C SER A 442 -12.51 10.35 23.63
N PRO A 443 -12.86 11.61 23.97
CA PRO A 443 -12.59 12.16 25.30
C PRO A 443 -13.24 11.35 26.45
N SER A 444 -14.35 10.65 26.19
CA SER A 444 -14.98 9.74 27.15
C SER A 444 -14.36 8.34 27.18
N GLY A 445 -13.68 7.94 26.11
CA GLY A 445 -13.09 6.60 25.95
C GLY A 445 -14.06 5.56 25.39
N ASP A 446 -15.33 5.92 25.18
CA ASP A 446 -16.38 5.01 24.69
C ASP A 446 -16.29 4.73 23.20
N SER A 447 -15.45 5.47 22.46
CA SER A 447 -15.30 5.31 21.02
C SER A 447 -13.86 5.45 20.57
N ILE A 448 -13.54 4.83 19.43
CA ILE A 448 -12.24 4.93 18.77
C ILE A 448 -12.49 5.40 17.34
N CYS A 449 -11.88 6.52 16.95
CA CYS A 449 -11.77 6.94 15.55
C CYS A 449 -10.48 6.39 14.97
N PHE A 450 -10.52 5.81 13.77
CA PHE A 450 -9.36 5.22 13.12
C PHE A 450 -9.49 5.26 11.60
N ARG A 451 -8.38 5.02 10.89
CA ARG A 451 -8.35 4.88 9.44
C ARG A 451 -8.33 3.42 9.03
N SER A 452 -9.04 3.10 7.96
CA SER A 452 -9.04 1.77 7.37
C SER A 452 -9.41 1.83 5.89
N ASP A 453 -8.75 1.02 5.08
CA ASP A 453 -9.07 0.82 3.66
C ASP A 453 -10.06 -0.33 3.41
N ARG A 454 -10.75 -0.82 4.45
CA ARG A 454 -11.73 -1.92 4.37
C ARG A 454 -12.91 -1.70 3.41
N SER A 455 -13.12 -0.46 2.94
CA SER A 455 -14.09 -0.10 1.90
C SER A 455 -13.48 0.03 0.49
N GLY A 456 -12.21 -0.34 0.31
CA GLY A 456 -11.46 -0.25 -0.95
C GLY A 456 -10.53 0.97 -1.05
N GLU A 457 -10.85 2.05 -0.33
CA GLU A 457 -9.98 3.22 -0.16
C GLU A 457 -9.83 3.53 1.33
N GLU A 458 -8.72 4.16 1.72
CA GLU A 458 -8.51 4.63 3.10
C GLU A 458 -9.58 5.67 3.47
N GLN A 459 -10.39 5.34 4.48
CA GLN A 459 -11.46 6.18 5.01
C GLN A 459 -11.37 6.23 6.54
N LEU A 460 -12.06 7.18 7.17
CA LEU A 460 -12.25 7.20 8.62
C LEU A 460 -13.43 6.33 9.02
N TRP A 461 -13.24 5.65 10.13
CA TRP A 461 -14.19 4.75 10.77
C TRP A 461 -14.25 5.06 12.26
N ILE A 462 -15.38 4.76 12.87
CA ILE A 462 -15.58 4.85 14.32
C ILE A 462 -16.08 3.50 14.83
N SER A 463 -15.49 3.03 15.92
CA SER A 463 -15.95 1.85 16.67
C SER A 463 -16.24 2.24 18.12
N GLY A 464 -16.83 1.33 18.88
CA GLY A 464 -16.84 1.40 20.34
C GLY A 464 -15.43 1.35 20.94
N GLY A 465 -15.30 1.72 22.21
CA GLY A 465 -14.05 1.83 22.96
C GLY A 465 -13.27 0.52 23.12
N GLN A 466 -13.91 -0.62 22.86
CA GLN A 466 -13.27 -1.95 22.83
C GLN A 466 -12.96 -2.43 21.40
N GLY A 467 -13.22 -1.62 20.37
CA GLY A 467 -12.99 -1.95 18.96
C GLY A 467 -14.20 -2.58 18.25
N GLU A 468 -15.36 -2.61 18.89
CA GLU A 468 -16.59 -3.23 18.44
C GLU A 468 -17.45 -2.34 17.52
N ASN A 469 -18.32 -2.96 16.71
CA ASN A 469 -19.33 -2.28 15.90
C ASN A 469 -18.82 -1.10 15.04
N PRO A 470 -17.82 -1.32 14.17
CA PRO A 470 -17.26 -0.23 13.37
C PRO A 470 -18.26 0.30 12.33
N VAL A 471 -18.41 1.62 12.26
CA VAL A 471 -19.20 2.35 11.26
C VAL A 471 -18.30 3.29 10.45
N GLN A 472 -18.62 3.44 9.16
CA GLN A 472 -17.85 4.28 8.25
C GLN A 472 -18.24 5.76 8.42
N LEU A 473 -17.27 6.63 8.71
CA LEU A 473 -17.48 8.07 8.88
C LEU A 473 -17.32 8.84 7.56
N THR A 474 -16.26 8.58 6.79
CA THR A 474 -16.05 9.23 5.48
C THR A 474 -16.33 8.28 4.32
N LYS A 475 -16.83 8.82 3.21
CA LYS A 475 -17.15 8.08 1.98
C LYS A 475 -16.70 8.88 0.75
N GLY A 476 -16.56 8.20 -0.39
CA GLY A 476 -16.30 8.83 -1.69
C GLY A 476 -14.87 9.36 -1.84
N ASN A 477 -14.72 10.54 -2.47
CA ASN A 477 -13.42 11.10 -2.87
C ASN A 477 -12.66 11.82 -1.73
N VAL A 478 -13.15 11.72 -0.49
CA VAL A 478 -12.46 12.27 0.68
C VAL A 478 -11.29 11.34 1.03
N ARG A 479 -10.09 11.92 1.19
CA ARG A 479 -8.87 11.22 1.60
C ARG A 479 -8.46 11.69 2.99
N PRO A 480 -9.07 11.17 4.05
CA PRO A 480 -8.92 11.76 5.37
C PRO A 480 -7.51 11.54 5.95
N SER A 481 -6.99 12.56 6.62
CA SER A 481 -5.89 12.45 7.56
C SER A 481 -6.34 11.73 8.83
N VAL A 482 -5.51 11.78 9.87
CA VAL A 482 -5.91 11.41 11.23
C VAL A 482 -7.14 12.21 11.67
N GLY A 483 -8.17 11.53 12.17
CA GLY A 483 -9.35 12.14 12.77
C GLY A 483 -9.11 12.51 14.24
N ARG A 484 -9.44 13.74 14.63
CA ARG A 484 -9.30 14.26 16.00
C ARG A 484 -10.65 14.65 16.55
N TRP A 485 -11.00 14.12 17.72
CA TRP A 485 -12.25 14.43 18.40
C TRP A 485 -12.29 15.87 18.90
N SER A 486 -13.48 16.46 18.90
CA SER A 486 -13.78 17.65 19.72
C SER A 486 -13.78 17.28 21.21
N PRO A 487 -13.55 18.25 22.12
CA PRO A 487 -13.51 17.98 23.56
C PRO A 487 -14.80 17.40 24.14
N ASP A 488 -15.94 17.69 23.52
CA ASP A 488 -17.25 17.14 23.87
C ASP A 488 -17.53 15.75 23.27
N GLY A 489 -16.65 15.25 22.38
CA GLY A 489 -16.79 13.96 21.70
C GLY A 489 -17.88 13.92 20.62
N GLN A 490 -18.49 15.04 20.24
CA GLN A 490 -19.60 15.06 19.26
C GLN A 490 -19.15 15.27 17.81
N SER A 491 -17.92 15.74 17.61
CA SER A 491 -17.37 16.08 16.30
C SER A 491 -16.00 15.45 16.10
N VAL A 492 -15.63 15.21 14.83
CA VAL A 492 -14.29 14.80 14.43
C VAL A 492 -13.79 15.75 13.36
N VAL A 493 -12.61 16.35 13.57
CA VAL A 493 -11.92 17.19 12.57
C VAL A 493 -10.80 16.41 11.91
N PHE A 494 -10.63 16.62 10.61
CA PHE A 494 -9.55 16.04 9.81
C PHE A 494 -9.30 16.91 8.58
N ASN A 495 -8.17 16.72 7.90
CA ASN A 495 -7.93 17.34 6.59
C ASN A 495 -7.92 16.29 5.48
N ASN A 496 -8.19 16.70 4.25
CA ASN A 496 -7.90 15.89 3.08
C ASN A 496 -6.39 15.88 2.86
N SER A 497 -5.78 14.69 2.81
CA SER A 497 -4.32 14.53 2.69
C SER A 497 -3.75 15.06 1.38
N GLN A 498 -4.58 15.23 0.35
CA GLN A 498 -4.15 15.73 -0.96
C GLN A 498 -4.34 17.24 -1.12
N THR A 499 -5.48 17.78 -0.67
CA THR A 499 -5.84 19.19 -0.89
C THR A 499 -5.56 20.07 0.33
N ALA A 500 -5.22 19.46 1.47
CA ALA A 500 -5.17 20.08 2.79
C ALA A 500 -6.49 20.73 3.22
N GLU A 501 -7.60 20.52 2.51
CA GLU A 501 -8.91 21.07 2.89
C GLU A 501 -9.39 20.42 4.19
N ILE A 502 -9.83 21.25 5.14
CA ILE A 502 -10.26 20.80 6.46
C ILE A 502 -11.76 20.48 6.42
N PHE A 503 -12.12 19.35 7.04
CA PHE A 503 -13.48 18.86 7.18
C PHE A 503 -13.81 18.66 8.65
N ILE A 504 -15.08 18.87 8.98
CA ILE A 504 -15.66 18.58 10.28
C ILE A 504 -16.77 17.55 10.05
N ALA A 505 -16.69 16.42 10.74
CA ALA A 505 -17.73 15.42 10.79
C ALA A 505 -18.50 15.56 12.09
N GLN A 506 -19.82 15.61 11.99
CA GLN A 506 -20.73 15.69 13.13
C GLN A 506 -21.74 14.56 13.05
N GLN A 507 -22.05 13.98 14.20
CA GLN A 507 -23.04 12.92 14.28
C GLN A 507 -24.45 13.50 14.36
N SER A 508 -25.36 13.01 13.51
CA SER A 508 -26.80 13.30 13.56
C SER A 508 -27.55 11.97 13.57
N GLY A 509 -28.08 11.59 14.73
CA GLY A 509 -28.64 10.25 14.93
C GLY A 509 -27.60 9.15 14.73
N SER A 510 -27.86 8.22 13.82
CA SER A 510 -26.94 7.12 13.47
C SER A 510 -25.97 7.46 12.33
N GLU A 511 -26.10 8.62 11.70
CA GLU A 511 -25.29 9.00 10.54
C GLU A 511 -24.28 10.09 10.86
N TRP A 512 -23.17 10.09 10.12
CA TRP A 512 -22.14 11.13 10.16
C TRP A 512 -22.29 12.07 8.98
N HIS A 513 -22.46 13.36 9.24
CA HIS A 513 -22.44 14.39 8.22
C HIS A 513 -21.07 15.05 8.18
N VAL A 514 -20.41 14.94 7.03
CA VAL A 514 -19.10 15.52 6.76
C VAL A 514 -19.27 16.82 5.97
N ARG A 515 -18.78 17.93 6.51
CA ARG A 515 -18.81 19.25 5.84
C ARG A 515 -17.40 19.83 5.70
N SER A 516 -17.15 20.52 4.60
CA SER A 516 -15.93 21.33 4.45
C SER A 516 -15.99 22.55 5.37
N ALA A 517 -14.85 22.88 5.99
CA ALA A 517 -14.67 24.12 6.76
C ALA A 517 -14.29 25.31 5.86
N GLY A 518 -14.08 25.10 4.54
CA GLY A 518 -13.69 26.15 3.59
C GLY A 518 -12.25 26.67 3.78
N ILE A 519 -11.45 26.01 4.61
CA ILE A 519 -10.10 26.41 5.00
C ILE A 519 -9.14 25.25 4.73
N ARG A 520 -7.87 25.57 4.50
CA ARG A 520 -6.80 24.58 4.31
C ARG A 520 -5.80 24.59 5.46
N GLY A 521 -5.32 23.41 5.82
CA GLY A 521 -4.30 23.16 6.84
C GLY A 521 -4.13 21.65 7.06
N ILE A 522 -3.06 21.27 7.76
CA ILE A 522 -2.74 19.85 8.01
C ILE A 522 -2.82 19.50 9.49
N HIS A 523 -3.19 18.26 9.80
CA HIS A 523 -3.29 17.73 11.16
C HIS A 523 -4.10 18.64 12.12
N PRO A 524 -5.35 18.98 11.76
CA PRO A 524 -6.16 19.88 12.57
C PRO A 524 -6.53 19.27 13.94
N VAL A 525 -6.64 20.11 14.96
CA VAL A 525 -7.06 19.72 16.32
C VAL A 525 -7.91 20.83 16.94
N PHE A 526 -8.93 20.46 17.72
CA PHE A 526 -9.72 21.42 18.47
C PHE A 526 -8.92 22.05 19.61
N SER A 527 -9.25 23.28 19.98
CA SER A 527 -8.84 23.86 21.27
C SER A 527 -9.49 23.09 22.43
N ALA A 528 -8.88 23.14 23.61
CA ALA A 528 -9.39 22.44 24.79
C ALA A 528 -10.82 22.84 25.18
N ASP A 529 -11.23 24.07 24.85
CA ASP A 529 -12.60 24.58 25.07
C ASP A 529 -13.54 24.36 23.88
N GLY A 530 -13.07 23.73 22.79
CA GLY A 530 -13.84 23.42 21.59
C GLY A 530 -14.18 24.61 20.69
N LYS A 531 -13.84 25.84 21.08
CA LYS A 531 -14.23 27.05 20.35
C LYS A 531 -13.45 27.30 19.07
N PHE A 532 -12.22 26.78 19.01
CA PHE A 532 -11.31 26.97 17.89
C PHE A 532 -10.78 25.64 17.38
N ILE A 533 -10.30 25.66 16.15
CA ILE A 533 -9.50 24.60 15.55
C ILE A 533 -8.15 25.20 15.19
N TYR A 534 -7.09 24.51 15.61
CA TYR A 534 -5.72 24.75 15.18
C TYR A 534 -5.39 23.85 14.00
N ALA A 535 -4.69 24.35 13.00
CA ALA A 535 -4.20 23.54 11.90
C ALA A 535 -2.78 23.95 11.50
N GLY A 536 -1.98 22.96 11.15
CA GLY A 536 -0.59 23.11 10.75
C GLY A 536 -0.42 23.45 9.26
N GLY A 537 0.83 23.51 8.82
CA GLY A 537 1.25 23.88 7.48
C GLY A 537 2.57 24.65 7.54
N SER A 538 2.84 25.52 6.56
CA SER A 538 3.98 26.47 6.61
C SER A 538 3.92 27.44 7.80
N SER A 539 2.73 27.61 8.34
CA SER A 539 2.37 28.35 9.54
C SER A 539 1.32 27.56 10.31
N VAL A 540 1.19 27.79 11.62
CA VAL A 540 0.04 27.26 12.37
C VAL A 540 -1.06 28.31 12.38
N ILE A 541 -2.25 27.94 11.92
CA ILE A 541 -3.44 28.79 11.91
C ILE A 541 -4.40 28.40 13.02
N ARG A 542 -5.23 29.36 13.45
CA ARG A 542 -6.36 29.19 14.35
C ARG A 542 -7.61 29.72 13.67
N PHE A 543 -8.72 28.99 13.71
CA PHE A 543 -10.01 29.47 13.20
C PHE A 543 -11.17 29.03 14.09
N PRO A 544 -12.31 29.75 14.10
CA PRO A 544 -13.48 29.36 14.90
C PRO A 544 -14.07 28.03 14.43
N ALA A 545 -14.44 27.14 15.36
CA ALA A 545 -15.00 25.83 15.05
C ALA A 545 -16.36 25.91 14.32
N GLU A 546 -17.15 26.94 14.63
CA GLU A 546 -18.44 27.24 13.97
C GLU A 546 -18.28 27.86 12.57
N GLY A 547 -17.06 28.12 12.13
CA GLY A 547 -16.75 28.78 10.87
C GLY A 547 -16.41 30.26 11.04
N GLY A 548 -15.67 30.79 10.07
CA GLY A 548 -15.13 32.15 10.09
C GLY A 548 -13.74 32.20 9.47
N ALA A 549 -13.14 33.39 9.42
CA ALA A 549 -11.82 33.57 8.84
C ALA A 549 -10.72 32.97 9.74
N PRO A 550 -9.71 32.27 9.18
CA PRO A 550 -8.55 31.84 9.93
C PRO A 550 -7.62 33.02 10.24
N VAL A 551 -6.91 32.92 11.36
CA VAL A 551 -5.80 33.81 11.72
C VAL A 551 -4.52 33.00 11.87
N THR A 552 -3.39 33.57 11.45
CA THR A 552 -2.08 32.96 11.71
C THR A 552 -1.75 33.08 13.20
N LEU A 553 -1.64 31.93 13.86
CA LEU A 553 -1.23 31.84 15.26
C LEU A 553 0.30 31.84 15.40
N LEU A 554 0.98 31.08 14.55
CA LEU A 554 2.44 30.93 14.55
C LEU A 554 3.00 31.10 13.15
N GLN A 555 4.07 31.87 13.02
CA GLN A 555 4.73 32.21 11.74
C GLN A 555 5.72 31.14 11.26
N PHE A 556 5.75 29.98 11.92
CA PHE A 556 6.63 28.87 11.58
C PHE A 556 5.84 27.58 11.35
N ARG A 557 6.47 26.64 10.65
CA ARG A 557 5.90 25.33 10.32
C ARG A 557 5.58 24.52 11.57
N GLY A 558 4.42 23.87 11.58
CA GLY A 558 4.04 22.92 12.61
C GLY A 558 3.08 21.87 12.10
N GLU A 559 3.18 20.65 12.61
CA GLU A 559 2.30 19.53 12.29
C GLU A 559 2.16 18.53 13.46
N ALA A 560 1.31 17.51 13.27
CA ALA A 560 0.97 16.50 14.28
C ALA A 560 0.45 17.12 15.58
N LEU A 561 -0.40 18.14 15.48
CA LEU A 561 -0.78 18.99 16.60
C LEU A 561 -1.55 18.23 17.70
N ALA A 562 -1.32 18.63 18.96
CA ALA A 562 -2.16 18.26 20.10
C ALA A 562 -2.25 19.42 21.11
N THR A 563 -3.43 19.63 21.70
CA THR A 563 -3.63 20.65 22.72
C THR A 563 -3.56 20.06 24.12
N SER A 564 -2.95 20.78 25.06
CA SER A 564 -3.03 20.38 26.48
C SER A 564 -4.46 20.47 27.00
N ARG A 565 -4.77 19.64 28.00
CA ARG A 565 -6.11 19.58 28.60
C ARG A 565 -6.56 20.90 29.24
N ASP A 566 -5.61 21.66 29.80
CA ASP A 566 -5.82 22.98 30.39
C ASP A 566 -5.86 24.13 29.35
N GLY A 567 -5.67 23.81 28.07
CA GLY A 567 -5.65 24.77 26.97
C GLY A 567 -4.51 25.78 27.02
N GLN A 568 -3.47 25.58 27.84
CA GLN A 568 -2.33 26.50 27.95
C GLN A 568 -1.26 26.24 26.88
N TYR A 569 -1.18 25.02 26.35
CA TYR A 569 -0.11 24.60 25.44
C TYR A 569 -0.64 23.98 24.15
N LEU A 570 0.10 24.22 23.06
CA LEU A 570 -0.03 23.50 21.79
C LEU A 570 1.27 22.74 21.51
N TYR A 571 1.18 21.42 21.43
CA TYR A 571 2.29 20.53 21.10
C TYR A 571 2.35 20.29 19.60
N LEU A 572 3.57 20.25 19.05
CA LEU A 572 3.81 20.09 17.62
C LEU A 572 5.22 19.58 17.33
N VAL A 573 5.38 18.97 16.15
CA VAL A 573 6.70 18.81 15.52
C VAL A 573 6.86 19.86 14.42
N ARG A 574 8.10 20.30 14.15
CA ARG A 574 8.33 21.44 13.25
C ARG A 574 8.52 21.03 11.79
N GLU A 575 9.05 19.85 11.55
CA GLU A 575 9.35 19.33 10.21
C GLU A 575 8.91 17.86 10.10
N PRO A 576 8.64 17.36 8.87
CA PRO A 576 8.40 15.96 8.63
C PRO A 576 9.60 15.16 9.13
N ASN A 577 9.39 14.16 9.97
CA ASN A 577 10.44 13.31 10.54
C ASN A 577 11.37 14.03 11.55
N ASP A 578 10.97 15.20 12.08
CA ASP A 578 11.62 15.79 13.26
C ASP A 578 11.52 14.80 14.42
N THR A 579 12.65 14.58 15.09
CA THR A 579 12.76 13.67 16.25
C THR A 579 12.47 14.38 17.57
N ARG A 580 12.12 15.67 17.51
CA ARG A 580 11.85 16.53 18.66
C ARG A 580 10.40 16.96 18.73
N LEU A 581 9.85 16.90 19.94
CA LEU A 581 8.56 17.48 20.27
C LEU A 581 8.75 18.85 20.90
N TRP A 582 7.97 19.81 20.43
CA TRP A 582 7.93 21.16 20.96
C TRP A 582 6.57 21.46 21.56
N ARG A 583 6.53 22.37 22.54
CA ARG A 583 5.29 22.99 23.00
C ARG A 583 5.36 24.49 22.81
N VAL A 584 4.21 25.07 22.51
CA VAL A 584 4.01 26.51 22.43
C VAL A 584 3.12 26.94 23.58
N VAL A 585 3.58 27.93 24.37
CA VAL A 585 2.77 28.59 25.39
C VAL A 585 1.78 29.52 24.69
N LEU A 586 0.49 29.15 24.66
CA LEU A 586 -0.51 29.84 23.83
C LEU A 586 -0.73 31.32 24.21
N ARG A 587 -0.44 31.71 25.45
CA ARG A 587 -0.57 33.10 25.91
C ARG A 587 0.55 34.01 25.41
N SER A 588 1.78 33.51 25.32
CA SER A 588 2.97 34.30 24.98
C SER A 588 3.53 34.01 23.59
N GLY A 589 3.19 32.86 23.00
CA GLY A 589 3.80 32.34 21.77
C GLY A 589 5.19 31.75 21.98
N ALA A 590 5.66 31.62 23.24
CA ALA A 590 6.98 31.06 23.53
C ALA A 590 7.04 29.59 23.11
N LEU A 591 8.14 29.22 22.43
CA LEU A 591 8.39 27.87 21.93
C LEU A 591 9.44 27.18 22.82
N GLU A 592 9.10 26.02 23.34
CA GLU A 592 9.92 25.27 24.30
C GLU A 592 10.12 23.82 23.84
N PRO A 593 11.34 23.26 23.92
CA PRO A 593 11.56 21.84 23.66
C PRO A 593 10.97 20.99 24.79
N VAL A 594 10.33 19.87 24.44
CA VAL A 594 9.69 18.95 25.40
C VAL A 594 10.41 17.60 25.42
N LEU A 595 10.71 17.08 24.24
CA LEU A 595 11.26 15.74 24.05
C LEU A 595 12.20 15.72 22.85
N GLU A 596 13.26 14.92 22.95
CA GLU A 596 14.09 14.48 21.84
C GLU A 596 14.07 12.95 21.81
N GLY A 597 14.21 12.35 20.62
CA GLY A 597 14.31 10.89 20.46
C GLY A 597 13.01 10.21 20.01
N ILE A 598 12.04 10.95 19.49
CA ILE A 598 10.93 10.35 18.71
C ILE A 598 11.54 9.63 17.51
N VAL A 599 11.04 8.44 17.18
CA VAL A 599 11.51 7.68 16.00
C VAL A 599 11.37 8.55 14.73
N PRO A 600 12.45 8.75 13.96
CA PRO A 600 12.38 9.42 12.66
C PRO A 600 11.33 8.76 11.76
N GLY A 601 10.53 9.55 11.02
CA GLY A 601 9.48 8.98 10.18
C GLY A 601 8.10 8.84 10.84
N CYS A 602 7.99 9.01 12.17
CA CYS A 602 6.70 9.04 12.87
C CYS A 602 6.45 10.31 13.67
N SER A 603 6.19 11.40 12.96
CA SER A 603 5.82 12.70 13.55
C SER A 603 4.65 12.65 14.53
N SER A 604 3.79 11.63 14.45
CA SER A 604 2.62 11.46 15.33
C SER A 604 2.73 10.31 16.33
N CYS A 605 3.85 9.59 16.47
CA CYS A 605 3.96 8.44 17.39
C CYS A 605 4.13 8.85 18.85
N TRP A 606 3.24 9.70 19.33
CA TRP A 606 3.19 10.15 20.71
C TRP A 606 1.76 10.51 21.10
N ALA A 607 1.48 10.52 22.40
CA ALA A 607 0.18 10.81 22.96
C ALA A 607 0.33 11.48 24.33
N LEU A 608 -0.41 12.55 24.56
CA LEU A 608 -0.52 13.17 25.88
C LEU A 608 -1.38 12.28 26.79
N SER A 609 -1.01 12.24 28.07
CA SER A 609 -1.81 11.66 29.15
C SER A 609 -2.14 12.75 30.19
N GLY A 610 -2.78 12.36 31.30
CA GLY A 610 -3.07 13.29 32.39
C GLY A 610 -1.84 13.79 33.16
N THR A 611 -0.71 13.08 33.10
CA THR A 611 0.50 13.36 33.90
C THR A 611 1.78 13.48 33.07
N GLY A 612 1.70 13.24 31.76
CA GLY A 612 2.89 13.19 30.92
C GLY A 612 2.58 12.88 29.47
N LEU A 613 3.53 12.24 28.79
CA LEU A 613 3.34 11.78 27.42
C LEU A 613 3.97 10.41 27.19
N TYR A 614 3.35 9.64 26.31
CA TYR A 614 3.89 8.40 25.77
C TYR A 614 4.42 8.66 24.37
N TYR A 615 5.54 8.04 24.00
CA TYR A 615 6.08 8.16 22.65
C TYR A 615 6.84 6.91 22.23
N LEU A 616 6.92 6.69 20.91
CA LEU A 616 7.78 5.68 20.31
C LEU A 616 9.18 6.28 20.10
N GLY A 617 10.18 5.69 20.75
CA GLY A 617 11.59 6.06 20.58
C GLY A 617 12.42 4.90 20.05
N THR A 618 13.56 5.22 19.44
CA THR A 618 14.62 4.23 19.23
C THR A 618 15.07 3.71 20.59
N ASP A 619 15.25 2.41 20.72
CA ASP A 619 15.68 1.81 21.97
C ASP A 619 17.01 2.42 22.43
N LYS A 620 17.09 2.82 23.70
CA LYS A 620 18.33 3.40 24.25
C LYS A 620 19.47 2.38 24.34
N HIS A 621 19.15 1.09 24.27
CA HIS A 621 20.08 -0.02 24.38
C HIS A 621 20.30 -0.77 23.06
N SER A 622 19.59 -0.43 21.99
CA SER A 622 19.73 -1.03 20.67
C SER A 622 19.40 0.01 19.58
N PHE A 623 20.13 -0.06 18.46
CA PHE A 623 19.85 0.81 17.32
C PHE A 623 18.82 0.24 16.34
N ASP A 624 18.42 -1.02 16.52
CA ASP A 624 17.56 -1.79 15.62
C ASP A 624 16.19 -2.15 16.23
N THR A 625 16.00 -1.90 17.53
CA THR A 625 14.71 -2.05 18.21
C THR A 625 14.11 -0.70 18.57
N GLN A 626 12.81 -0.73 18.86
CA GLN A 626 12.04 0.41 19.35
C GLN A 626 11.47 0.09 20.72
N ALA A 627 11.14 1.13 21.46
CA ALA A 627 10.35 1.00 22.67
C ALA A 627 9.38 2.15 22.82
N VAL A 628 8.27 1.88 23.50
CA VAL A 628 7.39 2.92 23.98
C VAL A 628 7.96 3.43 25.29
N TYR A 629 8.17 4.73 25.38
CA TYR A 629 8.63 5.43 26.57
C TYR A 629 7.52 6.31 27.14
N PHE A 630 7.59 6.56 28.45
CA PHE A 630 6.79 7.54 29.15
C PHE A 630 7.72 8.64 29.69
N ARG A 631 7.34 9.90 29.47
CA ARG A 631 8.00 11.07 30.03
C ARG A 631 7.00 11.84 30.89
N ASP A 632 7.39 12.07 32.15
CA ASP A 632 6.68 12.96 33.06
C ASP A 632 6.88 14.43 32.60
N LEU A 633 5.80 15.21 32.63
CA LEU A 633 5.82 16.63 32.26
C LEU A 633 5.87 17.58 33.45
N ASP A 634 5.57 17.09 34.66
CA ASP A 634 5.48 17.84 35.92
C ASP A 634 6.63 17.50 36.90
N GLY A 635 7.44 16.46 36.61
CA GLY A 635 8.48 15.91 37.49
C GLY A 635 9.86 15.69 36.86
N GLU A 636 10.53 14.57 37.20
CA GLU A 636 11.84 14.19 36.65
C GLU A 636 11.76 14.00 35.12
N THR A 637 12.64 14.69 34.39
CA THR A 637 12.71 14.68 32.92
C THR A 637 13.29 13.39 32.33
N SER A 638 13.34 12.29 33.09
CA SER A 638 13.91 11.02 32.64
C SER A 638 12.83 10.15 31.97
N ASP A 639 13.18 9.54 30.84
CA ASP A 639 12.24 8.65 30.14
C ASP A 639 12.22 7.27 30.78
N ARG A 640 11.03 6.81 31.14
CA ARG A 640 10.80 5.44 31.61
C ARG A 640 10.38 4.55 30.45
N GLU A 641 11.08 3.44 30.23
CA GLU A 641 10.63 2.42 29.28
C GLU A 641 9.31 1.79 29.77
N VAL A 642 8.31 1.75 28.89
CA VAL A 642 6.99 1.18 29.16
C VAL A 642 6.92 -0.25 28.64
N VAL A 643 7.28 -0.44 27.36
CA VAL A 643 7.26 -1.74 26.71
C VAL A 643 8.16 -1.71 25.47
N LYS A 644 8.89 -2.82 25.23
CA LYS A 644 9.57 -3.03 23.95
C LYS A 644 8.55 -3.11 22.82
N TYR A 645 8.89 -2.49 21.71
CA TYR A 645 8.07 -2.47 20.52
C TYR A 645 8.74 -3.39 19.48
N PRO A 646 8.22 -4.62 19.31
CA PRO A 646 8.95 -5.67 18.61
C PRO A 646 8.95 -5.52 17.09
N GLU A 647 8.09 -4.65 16.54
CA GLU A 647 8.03 -4.41 15.11
C GLU A 647 9.23 -3.55 14.64
N PRO A 648 9.77 -3.81 13.43
CA PRO A 648 10.96 -3.12 12.92
C PRO A 648 10.72 -1.62 12.67
N LEU A 649 11.82 -0.92 12.43
CA LEU A 649 11.95 0.53 12.57
C LEU A 649 11.09 1.42 11.64
N TRP A 650 10.16 0.90 10.83
CA TRP A 650 9.29 1.74 9.99
C TRP A 650 7.90 2.00 10.59
N PRO A 651 7.73 3.09 11.35
CA PRO A 651 6.45 3.44 11.94
C PRO A 651 5.49 4.17 11.00
N GLN A 652 5.61 4.09 9.65
CA GLN A 652 4.69 4.81 8.76
C GLN A 652 3.26 4.26 8.94
N GLY A 653 2.51 4.92 9.81
CA GLY A 653 1.18 4.52 10.25
C GLY A 653 1.06 3.73 11.52
N SER A 654 2.19 3.54 12.20
CA SER A 654 2.19 3.07 13.59
C SER A 654 1.56 4.11 14.52
N GLY A 655 1.59 5.39 14.11
CA GLY A 655 0.95 6.50 14.80
C GLY A 655 -0.34 7.05 14.15
N PRO A 656 -1.07 7.91 14.89
CA PRO A 656 -0.83 8.29 16.27
C PRO A 656 -1.01 7.17 17.28
N PHE A 657 -0.32 7.34 18.40
CA PHE A 657 -0.68 6.66 19.64
C PHE A 657 -1.86 7.37 20.27
N SER A 658 -2.64 6.65 21.07
CA SER A 658 -3.71 7.25 21.86
C SER A 658 -3.80 6.58 23.21
N VAL A 659 -3.81 7.37 24.27
CA VAL A 659 -4.02 6.87 25.62
C VAL A 659 -5.51 6.99 25.94
N SER A 660 -6.07 6.01 26.64
CA SER A 660 -7.44 6.08 27.13
C SER A 660 -7.56 7.20 28.18
N PRO A 661 -8.72 7.86 28.31
CA PRO A 661 -8.90 8.97 29.26
C PRO A 661 -8.61 8.61 30.72
N ASP A 662 -8.79 7.35 31.10
CA ASP A 662 -8.47 6.81 32.43
C ASP A 662 -6.98 6.48 32.63
N GLY A 663 -6.14 6.67 31.60
CA GLY A 663 -4.71 6.38 31.63
C GLY A 663 -4.36 4.89 31.66
N ARG A 664 -5.32 3.99 31.48
CA ARG A 664 -5.11 2.53 31.61
C ARG A 664 -4.59 1.86 30.36
N PHE A 665 -4.98 2.37 29.19
CA PHE A 665 -4.74 1.70 27.92
C PHE A 665 -4.02 2.60 26.92
N LEU A 666 -3.08 2.03 26.17
CA LEU A 666 -2.43 2.66 25.03
C LEU A 666 -2.85 1.95 23.75
N LEU A 667 -3.40 2.69 22.78
CA LEU A 667 -3.61 2.20 21.43
C LEU A 667 -2.37 2.45 20.58
N SER A 668 -1.99 1.42 19.83
CA SER A 668 -0.92 1.46 18.84
C SER A 668 -1.26 0.52 17.68
N VAL A 669 -0.66 0.73 16.52
CA VAL A 669 -0.84 -0.12 15.34
C VAL A 669 0.33 -1.08 15.24
N ARG A 670 0.06 -2.37 15.42
CA ARG A 670 1.09 -3.42 15.33
C ARG A 670 0.87 -4.28 14.10
N VAL A 671 1.96 -4.78 13.56
CA VAL A 671 1.97 -5.66 12.38
C VAL A 671 2.08 -7.10 12.88
N GLY A 672 1.19 -7.98 12.41
CA GLY A 672 1.33 -9.40 12.68
C GLY A 672 2.60 -9.98 12.03
N PRO A 673 3.16 -11.09 12.55
CA PRO A 673 4.24 -11.78 11.87
C PRO A 673 3.80 -12.16 10.46
N SER A 674 4.63 -11.85 9.48
CA SER A 674 4.37 -12.09 8.07
C SER A 674 5.36 -13.11 7.54
N ASN A 675 4.87 -14.15 6.86
CA ASN A 675 5.71 -14.95 5.99
C ASN A 675 5.53 -14.47 4.56
N SER A 676 6.62 -14.42 3.81
CA SER A 676 6.61 -14.09 2.39
C SER A 676 7.65 -14.92 1.67
N ASP A 677 7.27 -15.50 0.54
CA ASP A 677 8.14 -16.29 -0.33
C ASP A 677 8.62 -15.41 -1.49
N VAL A 678 9.81 -15.69 -2.03
CA VAL A 678 10.18 -15.16 -3.35
C VAL A 678 9.67 -16.12 -4.44
N MET A 679 8.86 -15.59 -5.33
CA MET A 679 8.31 -16.29 -6.49
C MET A 679 9.10 -15.94 -7.75
N SER A 680 9.26 -16.91 -8.64
CA SER A 680 9.84 -16.76 -9.98
C SER A 680 8.78 -16.96 -11.05
N VAL A 681 8.84 -16.13 -12.09
CA VAL A 681 7.94 -16.14 -13.23
C VAL A 681 8.77 -16.35 -14.49
N ALA A 682 8.50 -17.44 -15.19
CA ALA A 682 9.08 -17.73 -16.49
C ALA A 682 8.11 -17.38 -17.63
N GLY A 683 8.66 -16.93 -18.76
CA GLY A 683 7.90 -16.65 -19.97
C GLY A 683 7.24 -15.26 -20.01
N PHE A 684 7.69 -14.33 -19.16
CA PHE A 684 7.20 -12.95 -19.13
C PHE A 684 7.87 -12.15 -20.26
N GLN A 685 7.37 -12.30 -21.50
CA GLN A 685 7.88 -11.61 -22.71
C GLN A 685 7.16 -10.31 -23.01
#